data_AF-A0A0N5ATK8-F1
#
_entry.id   AF-A0A0N5ATK8-F1
#
_cell.length_a   1.000
_cell.length_b   1.000
_cell.length_c   1.000
_cell.angle_alpha   90.00
_cell.angle_beta   90.00
_cell.angle_gamma   90.00
#
_symmetry.space_group_name_H-M   'P 1'
#
loop_
_entity.id
_entity.type
_entity.pdbx_description
1 polymer ?
#
loop_
_entity_poly.entity_id
_entity_poly.type
_entity_poly.pdbx_seq_one_letter_code
_entity_poly.pdbx_strand_id
1 'polypeptide(L)'
;MMRLLILLLLCVTLQARSWQSRIAADDVKSILSEIAQKDVNGGGEDEVVTNFQNMASHKIFSHDNAAKPLFTSVSDRIKGSDTMKAFETLQALYTVPEIGEADENSDARVAAANSFLDEVMKTDVMTTAMNFLSKAGLAAGDAAGFKKQLFDLWFTSFSRSTVVDSSSFESVFIGETHSGDVHGLNYWYRFYLLEQANQVNYHGYFTREKGVQVELQFAWGEEHALMDSFLLGTSPEFDMAAYTICALADIGDCTFTRFGQPVDLTVKTLMTPMGVKVIDSVYPSQNGETPSEPVTKKPTTKKPAPSGDDSKLQKAVDEMRANDVDKPTDYQLNWGKPRSGQKDVTTTPLYTSLNEDIFKRPIYKALNQMYDAEVFSPDVCVKEPDMTGFRKQYIMNVFKAFTNTTVFQIAFKYLQDVGVAKDWASFEPKLWTLWMGTYSRCSGTLGSSGFEHVFSGEWKSSKVDGQHCWVKYYRHEKKGEINYHGYISYDDQLTGTFQYTWERYLKNVGGFNTGTSPGQTESLQKLIEEMRAEDIDKPVNYSLNWGNRRYGTTDMSPLPLFSRLDEELFKKPVYKLLINAFDSDLFTPNVCIEESDMSGFKRAQLLRIFNVFTNTSVFQTVFNYLQGEGYASTWQEFMPKLWALWMGTYSRCYGIFGSSGFEHVFFGEWKGRKVSGQHSWIKYYTLEKKGEINYHGYISHYADLIGTIQYTWLYNIKKIGGFFTGTSPAFDFALYTVCALARPGKGNCVFQIDGYIISVVTYTERCQQGICLLTAYSS
;
A
#
# COMPACT_ATOMS: atom_id res chain seq x y z
N MET A 1 -67.63 -18.01 17.11
CA MET A 1 -66.93 -17.00 17.93
C MET A 1 -65.53 -17.42 18.43
N MET A 2 -64.91 -18.45 17.86
CA MET A 2 -63.58 -18.95 18.29
C MET A 2 -62.56 -19.05 17.14
N ARG A 3 -62.79 -18.30 16.06
CA ARG A 3 -61.84 -18.13 14.94
C ARG A 3 -61.44 -16.68 14.67
N LEU A 4 -62.09 -15.71 15.31
CA LEU A 4 -61.70 -14.28 15.23
C LEU A 4 -60.72 -13.86 16.35
N LEU A 5 -60.64 -14.61 17.45
CA LEU A 5 -59.68 -14.31 18.54
C LEU A 5 -58.27 -14.84 18.29
N ILE A 6 -58.09 -15.81 17.40
CA ILE A 6 -56.76 -16.36 17.07
C ILE A 6 -56.04 -15.49 16.02
N LEU A 7 -56.79 -14.78 15.16
CA LEU A 7 -56.20 -13.83 14.19
C LEU A 7 -55.81 -12.48 14.80
N LEU A 8 -56.39 -12.07 15.93
CA LEU A 8 -55.94 -10.88 16.66
C LEU A 8 -54.77 -11.16 17.61
N LEU A 9 -54.59 -12.40 18.09
CA LEU A 9 -53.43 -12.79 18.90
C LEU A 9 -52.17 -13.14 18.06
N LEU A 10 -52.34 -13.48 16.78
CA LEU A 10 -51.23 -13.65 15.83
C LEU A 10 -50.78 -12.34 15.16
N CYS A 11 -51.59 -11.28 15.20
CA CYS A 11 -51.21 -9.97 14.68
C CYS A 11 -50.47 -9.09 15.71
N VAL A 12 -50.59 -9.40 17.02
CA VAL A 12 -49.87 -8.72 18.09
C VAL A 12 -48.59 -9.46 18.52
N THR A 13 -48.41 -10.73 18.13
CA THR A 13 -47.17 -11.49 18.42
C THR A 13 -46.19 -11.61 17.25
N LEU A 14 -46.53 -11.04 16.08
CA LEU A 14 -45.60 -10.83 14.96
C LEU A 14 -45.10 -9.38 14.81
N GLN A 15 -45.49 -8.48 15.72
CA GLN A 15 -44.97 -7.11 15.83
C GLN A 15 -44.02 -6.88 17.03
N ALA A 16 -43.61 -7.94 17.71
CA ALA A 16 -42.55 -7.90 18.72
C ALA A 16 -41.34 -8.77 18.34
N ARG A 17 -41.04 -8.90 17.04
CA ARG A 17 -39.62 -8.98 16.66
C ARG A 17 -39.12 -7.55 16.81
N SER A 18 -38.48 -7.28 17.93
CA SER A 18 -37.86 -6.00 18.22
C SER A 18 -37.07 -5.57 16.98
N TRP A 19 -37.58 -4.54 16.31
CA TRP A 19 -36.78 -3.66 15.50
C TRP A 19 -35.81 -3.00 16.48
N GLN A 20 -34.74 -3.69 16.88
CA GLN A 20 -33.56 -3.01 17.41
C GLN A 20 -33.06 -2.18 16.24
N SER A 21 -33.32 -0.87 16.31
CA SER A 21 -32.69 0.10 15.45
C SER A 21 -31.20 -0.19 15.49
N ARG A 22 -30.61 -0.61 14.37
CA ARG A 22 -29.14 -0.69 14.27
C ARG A 22 -28.61 0.70 14.64
N ILE A 23 -27.71 0.77 15.62
CA ILE A 23 -27.03 2.03 15.97
C ILE A 23 -26.32 2.54 14.71
N ALA A 24 -26.56 3.79 14.33
CA ALA A 24 -25.87 4.38 13.19
C ALA A 24 -24.45 4.81 13.59
N ALA A 25 -23.54 4.88 12.61
CA ALA A 25 -22.18 5.38 12.85
C ALA A 25 -22.17 6.81 13.41
N ASP A 26 -23.14 7.64 13.02
CA ASP A 26 -23.28 9.00 13.53
C ASP A 26 -23.71 9.04 15.01
N ASP A 27 -24.52 8.08 15.47
CA ASP A 27 -24.90 7.96 16.88
C ASP A 27 -23.67 7.62 17.74
N VAL A 28 -22.85 6.67 17.27
CA VAL A 28 -21.56 6.33 17.90
C VAL A 28 -20.61 7.53 17.89
N LYS A 29 -20.52 8.25 16.78
CA LYS A 29 -19.69 9.46 16.71
C LYS A 29 -20.11 10.52 17.72
N SER A 30 -21.42 10.74 17.84
CA SER A 30 -21.98 11.71 18.78
C SER A 30 -21.65 11.32 20.22
N ILE A 31 -21.91 10.07 20.62
CA ILE A 31 -21.66 9.64 22.00
C ILE A 31 -20.17 9.63 22.34
N LEU A 32 -19.30 9.20 21.43
CA LEU A 32 -17.84 9.22 21.65
C LEU A 32 -17.31 10.65 21.82
N SER A 33 -17.82 11.58 21.02
CA SER A 33 -17.46 13.01 21.14
C SER A 33 -18.02 13.63 22.43
N GLU A 34 -19.19 13.18 22.90
CA GLU A 34 -19.76 13.61 24.18
C GLU A 34 -18.93 13.11 25.36
N ILE A 35 -18.58 11.82 25.42
CA ILE A 35 -17.78 11.28 26.52
C ILE A 35 -16.35 11.84 26.51
N ALA A 36 -15.80 12.23 25.35
CA ALA A 36 -14.51 12.92 25.26
C ALA A 36 -14.55 14.28 25.96
N GLN A 37 -15.67 14.99 25.93
CA GLN A 37 -15.84 16.26 26.65
C GLN A 37 -16.05 16.08 28.16
N LYS A 38 -16.50 14.90 28.58
CA LYS A 38 -16.70 14.53 29.99
C LYS A 38 -15.47 13.89 30.63
N ASP A 39 -14.40 13.71 29.88
CA ASP A 39 -13.15 13.08 30.30
C ASP A 39 -12.31 14.02 31.20
N VAL A 40 -12.81 14.28 32.42
CA VAL A 40 -12.19 15.21 33.38
C VAL A 40 -10.90 14.68 34.01
N ASN A 41 -10.70 13.37 34.00
CA ASN A 41 -9.48 12.72 34.51
C ASN A 41 -8.39 12.60 33.42
N GLY A 42 -8.74 12.80 32.14
CA GLY A 42 -7.79 12.97 31.06
C GLY A 42 -7.05 14.31 31.13
N GLY A 43 -6.01 14.48 30.32
CA GLY A 43 -5.23 15.70 30.19
C GLY A 43 -5.79 16.69 29.17
N GLY A 44 -5.74 17.99 29.51
CA GLY A 44 -5.92 19.09 28.56
C GLY A 44 -4.70 19.31 27.65
N GLU A 45 -4.77 20.29 26.75
CA GLU A 45 -3.78 20.55 25.67
C GLU A 45 -2.31 20.70 26.13
N ASP A 46 -2.07 21.04 27.40
CA ASP A 46 -0.72 21.29 27.96
C ASP A 46 -0.41 20.49 29.24
N GLU A 47 -1.23 19.52 29.62
CA GLU A 47 -1.02 18.72 30.84
C GLU A 47 -0.30 17.40 30.60
N VAL A 48 -0.21 17.00 29.34
CA VAL A 48 0.63 15.91 28.84
C VAL A 48 1.54 16.52 27.78
N VAL A 49 2.78 16.80 28.18
CA VAL A 49 3.75 17.47 27.31
C VAL A 49 4.61 16.40 26.64
N THR A 50 4.55 16.35 25.31
CA THR A 50 5.30 15.41 24.49
C THR A 50 6.44 16.10 23.73
N ASN A 51 7.56 15.41 23.63
CA ASN A 51 8.70 15.70 22.78
C ASN A 51 8.78 14.66 21.66
N PHE A 52 7.96 14.87 20.63
CA PHE A 52 7.86 13.96 19.51
C PHE A 52 9.14 13.85 18.65
N GLN A 53 10.08 14.81 18.73
CA GLN A 53 11.34 14.76 17.98
C GLN A 53 11.14 14.57 16.46
N ASN A 54 11.89 13.65 15.85
CA ASN A 54 11.86 13.37 14.41
C ASN A 54 10.94 12.19 14.08
N MET A 55 10.61 12.06 12.80
CA MET A 55 9.88 10.90 12.31
C MET A 55 10.72 9.63 12.43
N ALA A 56 10.07 8.51 12.74
CA ALA A 56 10.69 7.20 12.76
C ALA A 56 11.17 6.78 11.36
N SER A 57 12.15 5.88 11.33
CA SER A 57 12.94 5.54 10.14
C SER A 57 12.14 4.83 9.03
N HIS A 58 11.00 4.20 9.34
CA HIS A 58 10.19 3.30 8.47
C HIS A 58 10.97 2.16 7.78
N LYS A 59 12.31 2.14 7.84
CA LYS A 59 13.22 1.30 7.03
C LYS A 59 14.17 0.47 7.88
N ILE A 60 14.66 1.04 8.98
CA ILE A 60 15.64 0.42 9.87
C ILE A 60 15.17 0.71 11.30
N PHE A 61 14.65 -0.32 11.96
CA PHE A 61 14.11 -0.19 13.32
C PHE A 61 15.20 0.29 14.32
N SER A 62 16.45 -0.14 14.12
CA SER A 62 17.59 0.25 14.96
C SER A 62 18.07 1.70 14.78
N HIS A 63 17.49 2.45 13.84
CA HIS A 63 17.71 3.89 13.76
C HIS A 63 16.78 4.59 14.74
N ASP A 64 17.33 4.89 15.91
CA ASP A 64 16.71 5.78 16.88
C ASP A 64 16.81 7.23 16.37
N ASN A 65 15.72 7.71 15.75
CA ASN A 65 15.61 9.09 15.27
C ASN A 65 15.10 10.04 16.36
N ALA A 66 14.83 9.52 17.55
CA ALA A 66 14.19 10.22 18.65
C ALA A 66 14.88 9.87 19.98
N ALA A 67 16.18 10.16 20.07
CA ALA A 67 17.07 9.82 21.19
C ALA A 67 16.69 10.37 22.58
N LYS A 68 15.54 11.01 22.75
CA LYS A 68 14.98 11.47 24.03
C LYS A 68 13.63 10.79 24.29
N PRO A 69 13.16 10.77 25.55
CA PRO A 69 11.79 10.36 25.85
C PRO A 69 10.73 11.13 25.05
N LEU A 70 9.66 10.43 24.66
CA LEU A 70 8.44 10.99 24.07
C LEU A 70 7.73 11.89 25.08
N PHE A 71 7.66 11.52 26.35
CA PHE A 71 7.00 12.33 27.38
C PHE A 71 8.00 13.16 28.17
N THR A 72 7.81 14.48 28.21
CA THR A 72 8.65 15.37 29.02
C THR A 72 8.06 15.66 30.38
N SER A 73 6.73 15.75 30.48
CA SER A 73 6.04 15.94 31.76
C SER A 73 4.57 15.56 31.67
N VAL A 74 4.06 14.98 32.76
CA VAL A 74 2.64 14.67 32.96
C VAL A 74 2.17 15.30 34.27
N SER A 75 1.05 16.03 34.22
CA SER A 75 0.45 16.73 35.35
C SER A 75 0.16 15.82 36.55
N ASP A 76 0.49 16.28 37.76
CA ASP A 76 0.18 15.57 39.02
C ASP A 76 -1.33 15.38 39.22
N ARG A 77 -2.18 16.22 38.62
CA ARG A 77 -3.63 16.03 38.65
C ARG A 77 -4.04 14.71 38.00
N ILE A 78 -3.49 14.42 36.82
CA ILE A 78 -3.80 13.21 36.05
C ILE A 78 -3.34 11.98 36.83
N LYS A 79 -2.07 11.98 37.28
CA LYS A 79 -1.46 10.92 38.08
C LYS A 79 -2.20 10.71 39.42
N GLY A 80 -2.75 11.78 39.97
CA GLY A 80 -3.46 11.78 41.25
C GLY A 80 -4.92 11.33 41.19
N SER A 81 -5.51 11.15 40.00
CA SER A 81 -6.91 10.71 39.86
C SER A 81 -7.13 9.28 40.34
N ASP A 82 -8.32 9.00 40.86
CA ASP A 82 -8.62 7.69 41.46
C ASP A 82 -8.61 6.56 40.41
N THR A 83 -9.08 6.84 39.19
CA THR A 83 -9.06 5.86 38.09
C THR A 83 -7.63 5.55 37.63
N MET A 84 -6.73 6.53 37.62
CA MET A 84 -5.32 6.30 37.27
C MET A 84 -4.58 5.51 38.36
N LYS A 85 -4.83 5.79 39.64
CA LYS A 85 -4.27 5.00 40.75
C LYS A 85 -4.76 3.56 40.75
N ALA A 86 -6.04 3.35 40.45
CA ALA A 86 -6.61 2.02 40.34
C ALA A 86 -6.03 1.26 39.13
N PHE A 87 -5.84 1.95 38.00
CA PHE A 87 -5.11 1.42 36.85
C PHE A 87 -3.68 1.02 37.24
N GLU A 88 -2.94 1.89 37.94
CA GLU A 88 -1.57 1.61 38.39
C GLU A 88 -1.48 0.37 39.29
N THR A 89 -2.44 0.22 40.20
CA THR A 89 -2.53 -0.95 41.08
C THR A 89 -2.78 -2.22 40.28
N LEU A 90 -3.64 -2.17 39.27
CA LEU A 90 -4.00 -3.32 38.43
C LEU A 90 -2.87 -3.73 37.49
N GLN A 91 -2.24 -2.79 36.77
CA GLN A 91 -1.15 -3.09 35.85
C GLN A 91 0.05 -3.74 36.55
N ALA A 92 0.29 -3.43 37.84
CA ALA A 92 1.41 -3.96 38.59
C ALA A 92 1.28 -5.48 38.85
N LEU A 93 0.09 -6.04 38.62
CA LEU A 93 -0.20 -7.46 38.76
C LEU A 93 -0.06 -8.23 37.43
N TYR A 94 0.30 -7.55 36.34
CA TYR A 94 0.70 -8.17 35.07
C TYR A 94 2.23 -8.22 35.02
N THR A 95 2.79 -9.42 34.93
CA THR A 95 4.23 -9.66 35.14
C THR A 95 4.91 -10.39 33.99
N VAL A 96 4.13 -11.08 33.14
CA VAL A 96 4.66 -11.85 32.02
C VAL A 96 4.02 -11.32 30.73
N PRO A 97 4.73 -10.51 29.94
CA PRO A 97 4.17 -9.95 28.71
C PRO A 97 4.18 -10.94 27.52
N GLU A 98 4.95 -12.05 27.57
CA GLU A 98 5.13 -12.95 26.43
C GLU A 98 3.93 -13.88 26.18
N ILE A 99 3.38 -13.81 24.97
CA ILE A 99 2.32 -14.71 24.49
C ILE A 99 2.87 -16.13 24.36
N GLY A 100 2.19 -17.08 24.98
CA GLY A 100 2.57 -18.48 25.10
C GLY A 100 3.10 -18.84 26.50
N GLU A 101 3.33 -17.84 27.36
CA GLU A 101 3.71 -18.02 28.76
C GLU A 101 2.56 -17.58 29.67
N ALA A 102 2.11 -18.45 30.57
CA ALA A 102 0.96 -18.15 31.41
C ALA A 102 1.30 -17.07 32.44
N ASP A 103 0.67 -15.89 32.34
CA ASP A 103 0.61 -14.92 33.43
C ASP A 103 -0.53 -15.28 34.38
N GLU A 104 -0.23 -15.65 35.63
CA GLU A 104 -1.20 -16.20 36.57
C GLU A 104 -2.35 -15.21 36.85
N ASN A 105 -3.58 -15.57 36.44
CA ASN A 105 -4.79 -14.82 36.79
C ASN A 105 -5.16 -15.04 38.26
N SER A 106 -4.42 -14.39 39.16
CA SER A 106 -4.57 -14.53 40.61
C SER A 106 -5.85 -13.88 41.14
N ASP A 107 -6.31 -14.34 42.31
CA ASP A 107 -7.42 -13.71 43.04
C ASP A 107 -7.15 -12.22 43.30
N ALA A 108 -5.88 -11.84 43.49
CA ALA A 108 -5.47 -10.46 43.64
C ALA A 108 -5.69 -9.64 42.35
N ARG A 109 -5.37 -10.20 41.17
CA ARG A 109 -5.63 -9.57 39.87
C ARG A 109 -7.13 -9.37 39.65
N VAL A 110 -7.94 -10.39 39.95
CA VAL A 110 -9.41 -10.31 39.86
C VAL A 110 -9.98 -9.25 40.82
N ALA A 111 -9.47 -9.17 42.05
CA ALA A 111 -9.89 -8.17 43.02
C ALA A 111 -9.50 -6.74 42.58
N ALA A 112 -8.29 -6.57 42.05
CA ALA A 112 -7.82 -5.29 41.51
C ALA A 112 -8.61 -4.87 40.26
N ALA A 113 -8.93 -5.81 39.36
CA ALA A 113 -9.78 -5.56 38.19
C ALA A 113 -11.17 -5.08 38.59
N ASN A 114 -11.77 -5.72 39.59
CA ASN A 114 -13.06 -5.28 40.15
C ASN A 114 -12.99 -3.89 40.78
N SER A 115 -11.92 -3.59 41.50
CA SER A 115 -11.70 -2.27 42.12
C SER A 115 -11.49 -1.18 41.06
N PHE A 116 -10.74 -1.48 40.00
CA PHE A 116 -10.58 -0.59 38.85
C PHE A 116 -11.92 -0.30 38.17
N LEU A 117 -12.72 -1.33 37.92
CA LEU A 117 -14.08 -1.15 37.38
C LEU A 117 -14.97 -0.32 38.32
N ASP A 118 -14.84 -0.46 39.64
CA ASP A 118 -15.60 0.36 40.59
C ASP A 118 -15.25 1.85 40.48
N GLU A 119 -13.97 2.20 40.31
CA GLU A 119 -13.57 3.60 40.11
C GLU A 119 -14.02 4.13 38.75
N VAL A 120 -13.82 3.35 37.67
CA VAL A 120 -14.24 3.71 36.32
C VAL A 120 -15.75 3.94 36.23
N MET A 121 -16.56 3.11 36.89
CA MET A 121 -18.02 3.20 36.89
C MET A 121 -18.57 4.43 37.63
N LYS A 122 -17.79 5.10 38.49
CA LYS A 122 -18.20 6.35 39.15
C LYS A 122 -18.16 7.56 38.22
N THR A 123 -17.50 7.44 37.07
CA THR A 123 -17.23 8.57 36.18
C THR A 123 -18.45 8.92 35.31
N ASP A 124 -18.57 10.20 34.96
CA ASP A 124 -19.59 10.67 34.01
C ASP A 124 -19.39 10.05 32.63
N VAL A 125 -18.14 9.76 32.25
CA VAL A 125 -17.78 9.06 31.01
C VAL A 125 -18.44 7.68 30.94
N MET A 126 -18.19 6.84 31.95
CA MET A 126 -18.70 5.46 31.93
C MET A 126 -20.21 5.42 32.18
N THR A 127 -20.75 6.31 33.02
CA THR A 127 -22.20 6.45 33.22
C THR A 127 -22.92 6.85 31.92
N THR A 128 -22.32 7.74 31.13
CA THR A 128 -22.85 8.16 29.82
C THR A 128 -22.81 7.00 28.82
N ALA A 129 -21.70 6.26 28.77
CA ALA A 129 -21.54 5.06 27.92
C ALA A 129 -22.55 3.96 28.27
N MET A 130 -22.72 3.66 29.57
CA MET A 130 -23.72 2.71 30.06
C MET A 130 -25.12 3.12 29.58
N ASN A 131 -25.53 4.35 29.85
CA ASN A 131 -26.85 4.84 29.47
C ASN A 131 -27.12 4.74 27.96
N PHE A 132 -26.11 5.03 27.13
CA PHE A 132 -26.21 4.89 25.68
C PHE A 132 -26.41 3.42 25.27
N LEU A 133 -25.56 2.53 25.77
CA LEU A 133 -25.60 1.10 25.44
C LEU A 133 -26.86 0.40 25.97
N SER A 134 -27.32 0.74 27.17
CA SER A 134 -28.56 0.19 27.75
C SER A 134 -29.78 0.65 26.96
N LYS A 135 -29.84 1.93 26.53
CA LYS A 135 -30.93 2.44 25.68
C LYS A 135 -30.97 1.75 24.32
N ALA A 136 -29.82 1.39 23.76
CA ALA A 136 -29.73 0.62 22.52
C ALA A 136 -30.00 -0.89 22.71
N GLY A 137 -30.17 -1.36 23.95
CA GLY A 137 -30.34 -2.78 24.26
C GLY A 137 -29.08 -3.63 24.06
N LEU A 138 -27.90 -3.01 24.11
CA LEU A 138 -26.59 -3.67 23.99
C LEU A 138 -25.90 -3.91 25.33
N ALA A 139 -26.39 -3.26 26.40
CA ALA A 139 -25.90 -3.44 27.75
C ALA A 139 -27.03 -3.66 28.76
N ALA A 140 -26.69 -4.21 29.92
CA ALA A 140 -27.61 -4.30 31.05
C ALA A 140 -28.08 -2.90 31.47
N GLY A 141 -29.33 -2.79 31.94
CA GLY A 141 -29.93 -1.52 32.37
C GLY A 141 -29.50 -1.06 33.76
N ASP A 142 -28.81 -1.91 34.53
CA ASP A 142 -28.35 -1.65 35.89
C ASP A 142 -26.83 -1.75 36.02
N ALA A 143 -26.27 -1.03 36.99
CA ALA A 143 -24.82 -0.88 37.13
C ALA A 143 -24.11 -2.19 37.44
N ALA A 144 -24.75 -3.11 38.18
CA ALA A 144 -24.15 -4.40 38.52
C ALA A 144 -24.05 -5.31 37.28
N GLY A 145 -25.11 -5.36 36.48
CA GLY A 145 -25.12 -6.07 35.21
C GLY A 145 -24.10 -5.49 34.22
N PHE A 146 -24.01 -4.16 34.11
CA PHE A 146 -23.05 -3.53 33.20
C PHE A 146 -21.60 -3.73 33.65
N LYS A 147 -21.32 -3.61 34.96
CA LYS A 147 -19.99 -3.94 35.52
C LYS A 147 -19.60 -5.39 35.21
N LYS A 148 -20.53 -6.34 35.35
CA LYS A 148 -20.26 -7.74 34.98
C LYS A 148 -19.96 -7.87 33.49
N GLN A 149 -20.71 -7.20 32.62
CA GLN A 149 -20.47 -7.24 31.18
C GLN A 149 -19.11 -6.63 30.80
N LEU A 150 -18.71 -5.52 31.44
CA LEU A 150 -17.36 -4.96 31.30
C LEU A 150 -16.30 -5.95 31.77
N PHE A 151 -16.54 -6.63 32.90
CA PHE A 151 -15.64 -7.65 33.40
C PHE A 151 -15.44 -8.78 32.38
N ASP A 152 -16.54 -9.32 31.85
CA ASP A 152 -16.52 -10.39 30.87
C ASP A 152 -15.84 -9.94 29.56
N LEU A 153 -16.09 -8.70 29.09
CA LEU A 153 -15.52 -8.16 27.85
C LEU A 153 -14.00 -7.92 27.96
N TRP A 154 -13.54 -7.40 29.10
CA TRP A 154 -12.16 -6.91 29.26
C TRP A 154 -11.20 -7.88 29.93
N PHE A 155 -11.69 -8.69 30.87
CA PHE A 155 -10.85 -9.51 31.76
C PHE A 155 -11.05 -11.02 31.57
N THR A 156 -11.95 -11.46 30.69
CA THR A 156 -12.02 -12.87 30.31
C THR A 156 -10.75 -13.27 29.57
N SER A 157 -9.99 -14.22 30.13
CA SER A 157 -8.81 -14.76 29.48
C SER A 157 -9.19 -15.59 28.24
N PHE A 158 -8.39 -15.48 27.19
CA PHE A 158 -8.51 -16.25 25.96
C PHE A 158 -7.13 -16.67 25.45
N SER A 159 -7.10 -17.66 24.57
CA SER A 159 -5.86 -18.16 23.97
C SER A 159 -5.68 -17.59 22.57
N ARG A 160 -4.55 -16.92 22.33
CA ARG A 160 -4.09 -16.56 20.97
C ARG A 160 -3.34 -17.71 20.28
N SER A 161 -2.94 -18.74 21.04
CA SER A 161 -2.25 -19.94 20.56
C SER A 161 -2.84 -21.23 21.18
N THR A 162 -2.07 -21.91 22.03
CA THR A 162 -2.46 -23.10 22.81
C THR A 162 -2.60 -22.85 24.32
N VAL A 163 -2.12 -21.70 24.81
CA VAL A 163 -2.17 -21.31 26.23
C VAL A 163 -3.20 -20.21 26.41
N VAL A 164 -4.02 -20.30 27.46
CA VAL A 164 -4.97 -19.24 27.84
C VAL A 164 -4.20 -18.25 28.72
N ASP A 165 -3.67 -17.22 28.09
CA ASP A 165 -2.76 -16.24 28.69
C ASP A 165 -3.22 -14.79 28.46
N SER A 166 -3.81 -14.47 27.31
CA SER A 166 -4.23 -13.10 26.98
C SER A 166 -5.57 -12.69 27.59
N SER A 167 -5.76 -11.38 27.82
CA SER A 167 -7.06 -10.74 28.02
C SER A 167 -7.15 -9.42 27.24
N SER A 168 -8.36 -8.90 26.97
CA SER A 168 -8.49 -7.65 26.22
C SER A 168 -7.87 -6.46 26.94
N PHE A 169 -7.97 -6.43 28.27
CA PHE A 169 -7.32 -5.41 29.09
C PHE A 169 -5.81 -5.48 28.95
N GLU A 170 -5.25 -6.69 28.98
CA GLU A 170 -3.83 -6.92 28.80
C GLU A 170 -3.34 -6.49 27.41
N SER A 171 -3.97 -6.99 26.35
CA SER A 171 -3.62 -6.63 24.97
C SER A 171 -3.67 -5.12 24.74
N VAL A 172 -4.70 -4.44 25.23
CA VAL A 172 -4.90 -3.01 24.94
C VAL A 172 -4.12 -2.10 25.89
N PHE A 173 -4.25 -2.30 27.20
CA PHE A 173 -3.73 -1.35 28.20
C PHE A 173 -2.34 -1.71 28.72
N ILE A 174 -1.98 -2.99 28.76
CA ILE A 174 -0.72 -3.46 29.35
C ILE A 174 0.36 -3.66 28.29
N GLY A 175 -0.03 -4.23 27.14
CA GLY A 175 0.85 -4.70 26.08
C GLY A 175 1.30 -6.14 26.28
N GLU A 176 1.41 -6.87 25.18
CA GLU A 176 1.93 -8.24 25.09
C GLU A 176 3.15 -8.27 24.16
N THR A 177 3.95 -9.32 24.20
CA THR A 177 5.09 -9.55 23.30
C THR A 177 4.99 -10.94 22.68
N HIS A 178 5.49 -11.08 21.45
CA HIS A 178 5.63 -12.38 20.83
C HIS A 178 6.70 -12.37 19.75
N SER A 179 7.65 -13.31 19.84
CA SER A 179 8.60 -13.60 18.74
C SER A 179 9.39 -12.38 18.21
N GLY A 180 9.75 -11.41 19.04
CA GLY A 180 10.49 -10.20 18.64
C GLY A 180 9.61 -8.95 18.47
N ASP A 181 8.29 -9.07 18.57
CA ASP A 181 7.32 -8.01 18.30
C ASP A 181 6.46 -7.68 19.53
N VAL A 182 6.09 -6.40 19.66
CA VAL A 182 5.09 -5.94 20.65
C VAL A 182 3.69 -6.04 20.04
N HIS A 183 2.78 -6.69 20.77
CA HIS A 183 1.37 -6.82 20.47
C HIS A 183 0.55 -5.93 21.42
N GLY A 184 -0.02 -4.86 20.88
CA GLY A 184 -0.79 -3.90 21.67
C GLY A 184 0.09 -2.86 22.35
N LEU A 185 -0.16 -2.53 23.63
CA LEU A 185 0.42 -1.37 24.34
C LEU A 185 -0.18 -0.03 23.85
N ASN A 186 -1.49 -0.01 23.63
CA ASN A 186 -2.23 1.11 23.06
C ASN A 186 -2.70 2.15 24.09
N TYR A 187 -2.09 2.19 25.28
CA TYR A 187 -2.42 3.17 26.32
C TYR A 187 -1.24 4.05 26.70
N TRP A 188 -1.35 5.36 26.43
CA TRP A 188 -0.25 6.32 26.55
C TRP A 188 0.32 6.40 27.97
N TYR A 189 -0.49 6.23 29.01
CA TYR A 189 -0.03 6.36 30.38
C TYR A 189 0.81 5.14 30.80
N ARG A 190 0.45 3.94 30.32
CA ARG A 190 1.31 2.76 30.47
C ARG A 190 2.66 2.99 29.78
N PHE A 191 2.63 3.48 28.54
CA PHE A 191 3.85 3.82 27.80
C PHE A 191 4.72 4.82 28.58
N TYR A 192 4.11 5.89 29.10
CA TYR A 192 4.79 6.88 29.93
C TYR A 192 5.48 6.26 31.15
N LEU A 193 4.80 5.38 31.88
CA LEU A 193 5.39 4.72 33.06
C LEU A 193 6.55 3.78 32.68
N LEU A 194 6.42 3.05 31.57
CA LEU A 194 7.51 2.23 31.03
C LEU A 194 8.70 3.10 30.61
N GLU A 195 8.45 4.27 30.05
CA GLU A 195 9.49 5.21 29.62
C GLU A 195 10.22 5.81 30.82
N GLN A 196 9.49 6.16 31.90
CA GLN A 196 10.09 6.59 33.17
C GLN A 196 10.92 5.48 33.82
N ALA A 197 10.51 4.22 33.67
CA ALA A 197 11.26 3.05 34.11
C ALA A 197 12.41 2.66 33.16
N ASN A 198 12.61 3.39 32.04
CA ASN A 198 13.59 3.11 31.00
C ASN A 198 13.45 1.69 30.40
N GLN A 199 12.21 1.21 30.30
CA GLN A 199 11.86 -0.10 29.73
C GLN A 199 11.45 0.01 28.26
N VAL A 200 10.90 1.14 27.84
CA VAL A 200 10.64 1.45 26.42
C VAL A 200 11.58 2.54 25.92
N ASN A 201 11.97 2.43 24.64
CA ASN A 201 12.70 3.47 23.93
C ASN A 201 11.90 3.94 22.71
N TYR A 202 11.44 5.19 22.74
CA TYR A 202 10.76 5.83 21.61
C TYR A 202 11.74 6.15 20.49
N HIS A 203 11.49 5.67 19.27
CA HIS A 203 12.39 5.86 18.11
C HIS A 203 11.88 6.90 17.10
N GLY A 204 10.68 7.45 17.30
CA GLY A 204 10.08 8.48 16.44
C GLY A 204 8.61 8.22 16.11
N TYR A 205 7.94 9.22 15.54
CA TYR A 205 6.52 9.16 15.15
C TYR A 205 6.37 8.93 13.64
N PHE A 206 5.20 8.47 13.23
CA PHE A 206 4.79 8.40 11.82
C PHE A 206 3.70 9.44 11.53
N THR A 207 2.62 9.37 12.30
CA THR A 207 1.58 10.38 12.34
C THR A 207 1.39 10.84 13.79
N ARG A 208 1.02 12.11 13.97
CA ARG A 208 0.80 12.67 15.29
C ARG A 208 -0.15 13.84 15.20
N GLU A 209 -0.98 13.99 16.21
CA GLU A 209 -1.73 15.21 16.47
C GLU A 209 -1.55 15.57 17.96
N LYS A 210 -1.09 16.79 18.24
CA LYS A 210 -0.66 17.17 19.59
C LYS A 210 -1.84 17.01 20.56
N GLY A 211 -1.65 16.21 21.61
CA GLY A 211 -2.66 16.00 22.65
C GLY A 211 -3.87 15.16 22.21
N VAL A 212 -3.84 14.57 21.01
CA VAL A 212 -4.96 13.80 20.46
C VAL A 212 -4.57 12.34 20.25
N GLN A 213 -3.58 12.06 19.39
CA GLN A 213 -3.13 10.70 19.09
C GLN A 213 -1.70 10.71 18.55
N VAL A 214 -1.02 9.57 18.65
CA VAL A 214 0.26 9.35 17.97
C VAL A 214 0.34 7.92 17.44
N GLU A 215 0.89 7.81 16.24
CA GLU A 215 1.38 6.58 15.65
C GLU A 215 2.92 6.62 15.68
N LEU A 216 3.56 5.58 16.20
CA LEU A 216 4.97 5.63 16.60
C LEU A 216 5.69 4.30 16.42
N GLN A 217 7.03 4.41 16.47
CA GLN A 217 7.96 3.32 16.57
C GLN A 217 8.64 3.34 17.92
N PHE A 218 8.74 2.19 18.59
CA PHE A 218 9.47 2.08 19.85
C PHE A 218 9.96 0.64 20.10
N ALA A 219 11.00 0.51 20.90
CA ALA A 219 11.45 -0.78 21.45
C ALA A 219 10.91 -0.96 22.88
N TRP A 220 10.55 -2.18 23.26
CA TRP A 220 10.24 -2.57 24.64
C TRP A 220 11.18 -3.71 25.04
N GLY A 221 12.24 -3.40 25.78
CA GLY A 221 13.34 -4.35 25.97
C GLY A 221 14.00 -4.73 24.63
N GLU A 222 14.02 -6.02 24.31
CA GLU A 222 14.52 -6.55 23.03
C GLU A 222 13.45 -6.58 21.92
N GLU A 223 12.19 -6.35 22.28
CA GLU A 223 11.02 -6.46 21.40
C GLU A 223 10.74 -5.13 20.68
N HIS A 224 10.03 -5.21 19.55
CA HIS A 224 9.92 -4.10 18.61
C HIS A 224 8.47 -3.78 18.23
N ALA A 225 8.11 -2.50 18.22
CA ALA A 225 6.82 -2.00 17.73
C ALA A 225 7.05 -1.04 16.55
N LEU A 226 6.71 -1.46 15.33
CA LEU A 226 7.03 -0.68 14.13
C LEU A 226 6.02 0.40 13.78
N MET A 227 4.71 0.20 13.96
CA MET A 227 3.65 1.18 13.62
C MET A 227 2.49 0.97 14.59
N ASP A 228 2.75 1.23 15.86
CA ASP A 228 1.74 1.12 16.91
C ASP A 228 1.17 2.51 17.22
N SER A 229 -0.02 2.57 17.84
CA SER A 229 -0.75 3.83 18.00
C SER A 229 -1.55 3.90 19.29
N PHE A 230 -1.65 5.08 19.88
CA PHE A 230 -2.50 5.31 21.04
C PHE A 230 -3.05 6.73 21.10
N LEU A 231 -4.17 6.88 21.80
CA LEU A 231 -4.73 8.19 22.13
C LEU A 231 -3.83 8.88 23.14
N LEU A 232 -3.63 10.19 22.99
CA LEU A 232 -2.81 10.98 23.88
C LEU A 232 -3.67 11.69 24.92
N GLY A 233 -3.29 11.55 26.19
CA GLY A 233 -3.89 12.31 27.28
C GLY A 233 -5.32 11.90 27.63
N THR A 234 -5.80 10.74 27.21
CA THR A 234 -7.08 10.19 27.65
C THR A 234 -6.98 9.59 29.06
N SER A 235 -8.10 9.52 29.78
CA SER A 235 -8.19 8.71 31.01
C SER A 235 -8.42 7.22 30.68
N PRO A 236 -8.15 6.30 31.63
CA PRO A 236 -8.39 4.88 31.36
C PRO A 236 -9.88 4.56 31.19
N GLU A 237 -10.78 5.29 31.87
CA GLU A 237 -12.23 5.17 31.69
C GLU A 237 -12.70 5.64 30.32
N PHE A 238 -12.07 6.66 29.71
CA PHE A 238 -12.43 7.13 28.37
C PHE A 238 -12.07 6.08 27.32
N ASP A 239 -10.83 5.61 27.32
CA ASP A 239 -10.38 4.57 26.40
C ASP A 239 -11.26 3.32 26.54
N MET A 240 -11.48 2.86 27.78
CA MET A 240 -12.31 1.70 28.05
C MET A 240 -13.77 1.89 27.58
N ALA A 241 -14.37 3.07 27.82
CA ALA A 241 -15.73 3.37 27.39
C ALA A 241 -15.83 3.45 25.86
N ALA A 242 -14.91 4.15 25.21
CA ALA A 242 -14.90 4.32 23.76
C ALA A 242 -14.76 2.97 23.04
N TYR A 243 -13.78 2.17 23.45
CA TYR A 243 -13.54 0.85 22.87
C TYR A 243 -14.72 -0.11 23.13
N THR A 244 -15.35 -0.05 24.31
CA THR A 244 -16.54 -0.84 24.63
C THR A 244 -17.74 -0.46 23.76
N ILE A 245 -17.99 0.85 23.57
CA ILE A 245 -19.09 1.33 22.72
C ILE A 245 -18.91 0.80 21.30
N CYS A 246 -17.72 0.93 20.72
CA CYS A 246 -17.40 0.45 19.38
C CYS A 246 -17.59 -1.07 19.25
N ALA A 247 -17.04 -1.84 20.21
CA ALA A 247 -17.11 -3.29 20.21
C ALA A 247 -18.55 -3.84 20.30
N LEU A 248 -19.39 -3.21 21.13
CA LEU A 248 -20.77 -3.66 21.33
C LEU A 248 -21.72 -3.15 20.25
N ALA A 249 -21.50 -1.95 19.71
CA ALA A 249 -22.29 -1.40 18.61
C ALA A 249 -22.04 -2.10 17.26
N ASP A 250 -21.01 -2.95 17.18
CA ASP A 250 -20.62 -3.70 15.98
C ASP A 250 -20.24 -2.77 14.79
N ILE A 251 -19.63 -1.62 15.13
CA ILE A 251 -19.12 -0.63 14.18
C ILE A 251 -17.60 -0.76 14.14
N GLY A 252 -17.07 -1.32 13.04
CA GLY A 252 -15.64 -1.63 12.92
C GLY A 252 -14.72 -0.41 12.87
N ASP A 253 -15.21 0.72 12.37
CA ASP A 253 -14.49 2.01 12.34
C ASP A 253 -15.37 3.08 12.99
N CYS A 254 -15.05 3.38 14.24
CA CYS A 254 -15.65 4.49 14.97
C CYS A 254 -14.94 5.80 14.64
N THR A 255 -15.65 6.92 14.76
CA THR A 255 -15.02 8.24 14.63
C THR A 255 -15.48 9.12 15.78
N PHE A 256 -14.65 10.04 16.26
CA PHE A 256 -15.04 11.04 17.25
C PHE A 256 -14.20 12.32 17.09
N THR A 257 -14.47 13.34 17.89
CA THR A 257 -13.71 14.59 17.87
C THR A 257 -13.14 14.91 19.24
N ARG A 258 -11.84 15.19 19.32
CA ARG A 258 -11.13 15.64 20.54
C ARG A 258 -10.30 16.87 20.19
N PHE A 259 -10.40 17.93 20.99
CA PHE A 259 -9.77 19.24 20.72
C PHE A 259 -10.03 19.78 19.29
N GLY A 260 -11.25 19.55 18.77
CA GLY A 260 -11.63 19.95 17.42
C GLY A 260 -11.04 19.09 16.29
N GLN A 261 -10.22 18.09 16.61
CA GLN A 261 -9.61 17.19 15.64
C GLN A 261 -10.40 15.88 15.53
N PRO A 262 -10.70 15.39 14.31
CA PRO A 262 -11.30 14.08 14.14
C PRO A 262 -10.28 12.98 14.50
N VAL A 263 -10.78 11.92 15.12
CA VAL A 263 -10.05 10.70 15.43
C VAL A 263 -10.86 9.54 14.89
N ASP A 264 -10.21 8.69 14.10
CA ASP A 264 -10.75 7.41 13.68
C ASP A 264 -10.25 6.34 14.64
N LEU A 265 -11.12 5.41 14.99
CA LEU A 265 -10.86 4.39 15.98
C LEU A 265 -11.33 3.04 15.44
N THR A 266 -10.37 2.19 15.09
CA THR A 266 -10.65 0.83 14.66
C THR A 266 -10.59 -0.10 15.88
N VAL A 267 -11.67 -0.83 16.15
CA VAL A 267 -11.76 -1.80 17.25
C VAL A 267 -12.08 -3.16 16.66
N LYS A 268 -11.15 -4.11 16.77
CA LYS A 268 -11.38 -5.50 16.36
C LYS A 268 -11.86 -6.31 17.55
N THR A 269 -12.87 -7.14 17.31
CA THR A 269 -13.43 -8.04 18.33
C THR A 269 -13.30 -9.49 17.90
N LEU A 270 -13.12 -10.38 18.88
CA LEU A 270 -13.16 -11.82 18.69
C LEU A 270 -14.29 -12.44 19.52
N MET A 271 -14.73 -13.63 19.12
CA MET A 271 -15.62 -14.46 19.92
C MET A 271 -14.80 -15.61 20.49
N THR A 272 -14.77 -15.75 21.81
CA THR A 272 -14.10 -16.88 22.47
C THR A 272 -14.84 -18.19 22.18
N PRO A 273 -14.21 -19.36 22.34
CA PRO A 273 -14.89 -20.66 22.20
C PRO A 273 -16.10 -20.83 23.13
N MET A 274 -16.14 -20.07 24.23
CA MET A 274 -17.26 -20.04 25.19
C MET A 274 -18.38 -19.07 24.79
N GLY A 275 -18.28 -18.42 23.62
CA GLY A 275 -19.29 -17.50 23.10
C GLY A 275 -19.24 -16.10 23.71
N VAL A 276 -18.16 -15.73 24.41
CA VAL A 276 -17.97 -14.39 24.97
C VAL A 276 -17.31 -13.49 23.92
N LYS A 277 -17.89 -12.31 23.66
CA LYS A 277 -17.26 -11.28 22.82
C LYS A 277 -16.15 -10.60 23.63
N VAL A 278 -14.96 -10.48 23.04
CA VAL A 278 -13.77 -9.83 23.61
C VAL A 278 -13.18 -8.84 22.60
N ILE A 279 -12.42 -7.85 23.06
CA ILE A 279 -11.66 -6.94 22.20
C ILE A 279 -10.30 -7.56 21.91
N ASP A 280 -9.92 -7.62 20.64
CA ASP A 280 -8.67 -8.21 20.19
C ASP A 280 -7.55 -7.18 20.05
N SER A 281 -7.87 -6.07 19.40
CA SER A 281 -6.91 -5.00 19.11
C SER A 281 -7.64 -3.68 18.85
N VAL A 282 -6.97 -2.57 19.17
CA VAL A 282 -7.49 -1.21 18.98
C VAL A 282 -6.44 -0.35 18.28
N TYR A 283 -6.89 0.51 17.38
CA TYR A 283 -6.01 1.36 16.59
C TYR A 283 -6.63 2.74 16.38
N PRO A 284 -6.25 3.75 17.18
CA PRO A 284 -6.59 5.13 16.89
C PRO A 284 -5.73 5.67 15.74
N SER A 285 -6.35 6.38 14.80
CA SER A 285 -5.65 7.05 13.70
C SER A 285 -6.32 8.38 13.34
N GLN A 286 -5.72 9.11 12.40
CA GLN A 286 -6.33 10.28 11.79
C GLN A 286 -6.56 10.07 10.30
N ASN A 287 -7.78 10.37 9.84
CA ASN A 287 -8.23 10.38 8.44
C ASN A 287 -8.53 9.00 7.80
N GLY A 288 -8.86 8.00 8.62
CA GLY A 288 -9.39 6.70 8.18
C GLY A 288 -8.33 5.83 7.49
N GLU A 289 -7.07 6.04 7.82
CA GLU A 289 -5.99 5.09 7.58
C GLU A 289 -6.08 4.04 8.68
N THR A 290 -6.74 2.91 8.41
CA THR A 290 -6.65 1.71 9.24
C THR A 290 -5.19 1.25 9.20
N PRO A 291 -4.49 1.06 10.32
CA PRO A 291 -3.21 0.37 10.26
C PRO A 291 -3.44 -1.02 9.69
N SER A 292 -2.64 -1.37 8.68
CA SER A 292 -2.50 -2.76 8.30
C SER A 292 -2.09 -3.54 9.55
N GLU A 293 -2.69 -4.72 9.77
CA GLU A 293 -2.15 -5.72 10.71
C GLU A 293 -0.62 -5.78 10.63
N PRO A 294 0.10 -6.21 11.69
CA PRO A 294 1.55 -6.42 11.65
C PRO A 294 1.87 -7.45 10.57
N VAL A 295 1.97 -6.97 9.35
CA VAL A 295 2.27 -7.74 8.16
C VAL A 295 3.78 -7.68 8.05
N THR A 296 4.37 -8.77 8.51
CA THR A 296 5.68 -9.29 8.14
C THR A 296 5.94 -9.15 6.63
N LYS A 297 6.36 -7.97 6.20
CA LYS A 297 6.91 -7.72 4.87
C LYS A 297 8.27 -7.08 5.01
N LYS A 298 9.30 -7.88 4.72
CA LYS A 298 10.61 -7.37 4.29
C LYS A 298 10.40 -6.24 3.29
N PRO A 299 11.16 -5.13 3.39
CA PRO A 299 10.88 -3.91 2.67
C PRO A 299 10.93 -4.16 1.16
N THR A 300 9.76 -4.08 0.50
CA THR A 300 9.70 -3.66 -0.89
C THR A 300 9.90 -2.16 -0.89
N THR A 301 10.99 -1.71 -1.50
CA THR A 301 11.30 -0.32 -1.77
C THR A 301 10.11 0.37 -2.43
N LYS A 302 9.40 1.24 -1.70
CA LYS A 302 8.55 2.24 -2.33
C LYS A 302 9.46 3.29 -2.95
N LYS A 303 9.31 3.43 -4.27
CA LYS A 303 9.88 4.48 -5.11
C LYS A 303 9.53 5.85 -4.51
N PRO A 304 10.45 6.83 -4.47
CA PRO A 304 10.11 8.19 -4.06
C PRO A 304 8.96 8.71 -4.91
N ALA A 305 8.09 9.55 -4.34
CA ALA A 305 7.24 10.40 -5.16
C ALA A 305 8.14 11.22 -6.09
N PRO A 306 7.81 11.39 -7.39
CA PRO A 306 8.55 12.30 -8.24
C PRO A 306 8.41 13.69 -7.62
N SER A 307 9.50 14.18 -7.03
CA SER A 307 9.71 15.61 -6.92
C SER A 307 9.72 16.15 -8.35
N GLY A 308 9.45 17.44 -8.55
CA GLY A 308 9.49 18.08 -9.88
C GLY A 308 10.85 18.00 -10.61
N ASP A 309 11.81 17.21 -10.11
CA ASP A 309 13.13 16.93 -10.68
C ASP A 309 13.28 15.51 -11.27
N ASP A 310 12.28 14.62 -11.12
CA ASP A 310 12.38 13.22 -11.59
C ASP A 310 12.43 13.12 -13.12
N SER A 311 11.92 14.11 -13.86
CA SER A 311 12.04 14.16 -15.32
C SER A 311 13.47 14.40 -15.81
N LYS A 312 14.28 15.18 -15.09
CA LYS A 312 15.69 15.40 -15.45
C LYS A 312 16.53 14.18 -15.15
N LEU A 313 16.28 13.53 -14.01
CA LEU A 313 16.93 12.26 -13.67
C LEU A 313 16.57 11.19 -14.70
N GLN A 314 15.29 11.06 -15.03
CA GLN A 314 14.82 10.10 -16.03
C GLN A 314 15.44 10.39 -17.40
N LYS A 315 15.47 11.66 -17.84
CA LYS A 315 16.14 12.06 -19.07
C LYS A 315 17.64 11.70 -19.07
N ALA A 316 18.34 11.94 -17.96
CA ALA A 316 19.75 11.56 -17.84
C ALA A 316 19.93 10.04 -17.93
N VAL A 317 19.04 9.25 -17.30
CA VAL A 317 19.04 7.78 -17.39
C VAL A 317 18.74 7.30 -18.82
N ASP A 318 17.79 7.92 -19.51
CA ASP A 318 17.46 7.59 -20.90
C ASP A 318 18.62 7.91 -21.84
N GLU A 319 19.28 9.07 -21.65
CA GLU A 319 20.50 9.44 -22.37
C GLU A 319 21.66 8.48 -22.07
N MET A 320 21.88 8.13 -20.80
CA MET A 320 22.84 7.10 -20.39
C MET A 320 22.56 5.79 -21.14
N ARG A 321 21.29 5.38 -21.21
CA ARG A 321 20.88 4.13 -21.85
C ARG A 321 21.11 4.13 -23.36
N ALA A 322 20.76 5.23 -24.02
CA ALA A 322 20.96 5.42 -25.45
C ALA A 322 22.45 5.40 -25.82
N ASN A 323 23.31 5.96 -24.95
CA ASN A 323 24.76 6.07 -25.18
C ASN A 323 25.58 4.94 -24.58
N ASP A 324 24.96 3.97 -23.90
CA ASP A 324 25.64 2.80 -23.38
C ASP A 324 26.01 1.84 -24.52
N VAL A 325 27.20 2.05 -25.09
CA VAL A 325 27.77 1.15 -26.10
C VAL A 325 28.30 -0.14 -25.50
N ASP A 326 28.48 -0.18 -24.18
CA ASP A 326 29.08 -1.30 -23.47
C ASP A 326 28.06 -2.34 -23.02
N LYS A 327 26.75 -2.04 -23.01
CA LYS A 327 25.68 -3.02 -22.73
C LYS A 327 25.77 -4.29 -23.59
N PRO A 328 25.49 -5.49 -23.02
CA PRO A 328 25.36 -6.70 -23.81
C PRO A 328 24.06 -6.70 -24.61
N THR A 329 24.15 -7.19 -25.85
CA THR A 329 23.03 -7.30 -26.80
C THR A 329 22.85 -8.72 -27.34
N ASP A 330 23.78 -9.63 -27.03
CA ASP A 330 23.83 -11.00 -27.55
C ASP A 330 24.06 -11.98 -26.40
N TYR A 331 22.96 -12.31 -25.72
CA TYR A 331 22.92 -13.22 -24.58
C TYR A 331 21.51 -13.80 -24.42
N GLN A 332 21.39 -14.90 -23.68
CA GLN A 332 20.11 -15.51 -23.32
C GLN A 332 20.11 -15.95 -21.86
N LEU A 333 19.06 -15.55 -21.14
CA LEU A 333 18.76 -15.96 -19.78
C LEU A 333 17.64 -17.01 -19.78
N ASN A 334 17.81 -18.04 -18.97
CA ASN A 334 16.81 -19.06 -18.70
C ASN A 334 16.35 -18.97 -17.24
N TRP A 335 15.21 -18.31 -17.03
CA TRP A 335 14.65 -18.16 -15.70
C TRP A 335 14.14 -19.48 -15.10
N GLY A 336 13.76 -20.45 -15.93
CA GLY A 336 13.29 -21.75 -15.48
C GLY A 336 12.00 -21.68 -14.67
N LYS A 337 11.96 -22.36 -13.52
CA LYS A 337 10.79 -22.40 -12.62
C LYS A 337 10.92 -21.37 -11.49
N PRO A 338 9.80 -20.88 -10.91
CA PRO A 338 9.87 -20.04 -9.73
C PRO A 338 10.49 -20.82 -8.57
N ARG A 339 11.19 -20.11 -7.68
CA ARG A 339 11.81 -20.72 -6.49
C ARG A 339 10.78 -21.45 -5.64
N SER A 340 11.19 -22.55 -5.01
CA SER A 340 10.36 -23.32 -4.08
C SER A 340 11.09 -23.51 -2.75
N GLY A 341 10.96 -22.55 -1.84
CA GLY A 341 11.65 -22.55 -0.55
C GLY A 341 13.17 -22.37 -0.73
N GLN A 342 13.96 -23.25 -0.10
CA GLN A 342 15.43 -23.31 -0.24
C GLN A 342 15.89 -24.50 -1.09
N LYS A 343 14.95 -25.27 -1.65
CA LYS A 343 15.30 -26.42 -2.49
C LYS A 343 15.68 -25.92 -3.87
N ASP A 344 16.81 -26.41 -4.36
CA ASP A 344 17.13 -26.31 -5.78
C ASP A 344 16.10 -27.14 -6.57
N VAL A 345 15.41 -26.46 -7.48
CA VAL A 345 14.36 -27.03 -8.33
C VAL A 345 14.68 -26.87 -9.81
N THR A 346 15.88 -26.41 -10.13
CA THR A 346 16.32 -26.14 -11.50
C THR A 346 17.50 -27.03 -11.88
N THR A 347 17.56 -27.44 -13.15
CA THR A 347 18.65 -28.27 -13.68
C THR A 347 19.51 -27.54 -14.71
N THR A 348 19.26 -26.24 -14.91
CA THR A 348 19.89 -25.43 -15.95
C THR A 348 20.41 -24.13 -15.35
N PRO A 349 21.61 -23.67 -15.76
CA PRO A 349 22.14 -22.36 -15.39
C PRO A 349 21.23 -21.21 -15.84
N LEU A 350 21.38 -20.04 -15.20
CA LEU A 350 20.68 -18.84 -15.58
C LEU A 350 21.14 -18.35 -16.96
N TYR A 351 22.44 -18.34 -17.25
CA TYR A 351 22.94 -18.01 -18.59
C TYR A 351 23.03 -19.24 -19.47
N THR A 352 22.25 -19.27 -20.54
CA THR A 352 22.34 -20.33 -21.56
C THR A 352 23.25 -19.93 -22.72
N SER A 353 23.40 -18.63 -22.99
CA SER A 353 24.38 -18.10 -23.93
C SER A 353 24.79 -16.67 -23.60
N LEU A 354 26.02 -16.30 -23.97
CA LEU A 354 26.55 -14.94 -23.95
C LEU A 354 27.68 -14.85 -24.98
N ASN A 355 27.65 -13.82 -25.82
CA ASN A 355 28.77 -13.51 -26.69
C ASN A 355 29.90 -12.83 -25.92
N GLU A 356 30.97 -13.58 -25.68
CA GLU A 356 32.10 -13.16 -24.86
C GLU A 356 33.02 -12.11 -25.53
N ASP A 357 32.77 -11.75 -26.80
CA ASP A 357 33.48 -10.64 -27.45
C ASP A 357 33.29 -9.32 -26.69
N ILE A 358 32.19 -9.19 -25.95
CA ILE A 358 31.96 -8.06 -25.05
C ILE A 358 33.08 -7.87 -24.03
N PHE A 359 33.74 -8.95 -23.58
CA PHE A 359 34.84 -8.88 -22.61
C PHE A 359 36.13 -8.31 -23.19
N LYS A 360 36.22 -8.12 -24.51
CA LYS A 360 37.34 -7.41 -25.15
C LYS A 360 37.24 -5.89 -24.94
N ARG A 361 36.05 -5.36 -24.62
CA ARG A 361 35.87 -3.92 -24.40
C ARG A 361 36.64 -3.46 -23.15
N PRO A 362 37.15 -2.22 -23.12
CA PRO A 362 38.06 -1.77 -22.06
C PRO A 362 37.51 -1.92 -20.64
N ILE A 363 36.22 -1.65 -20.42
CA ILE A 363 35.62 -1.70 -19.08
C ILE A 363 35.59 -3.14 -18.53
N TYR A 364 35.22 -4.11 -19.37
CA TYR A 364 35.15 -5.51 -18.97
C TYR A 364 36.52 -6.13 -18.87
N LYS A 365 37.46 -5.74 -19.74
CA LYS A 365 38.85 -6.17 -19.66
C LYS A 365 39.48 -5.74 -18.33
N ALA A 366 39.32 -4.48 -17.92
CA ALA A 366 39.83 -4.00 -16.64
C ALA A 366 39.17 -4.73 -15.46
N LEU A 367 37.85 -4.91 -15.49
CA LEU A 367 37.11 -5.61 -14.45
C LEU A 367 37.55 -7.08 -14.33
N ASN A 368 37.74 -7.75 -15.47
CA ASN A 368 38.19 -9.13 -15.51
C ASN A 368 39.61 -9.31 -14.97
N GLN A 369 40.53 -8.42 -15.33
CA GLN A 369 41.90 -8.42 -14.81
C GLN A 369 41.93 -8.21 -13.29
N MET A 370 41.07 -7.34 -12.76
CA MET A 370 40.95 -7.14 -11.31
C MET A 370 40.40 -8.40 -10.62
N TYR A 371 39.41 -9.08 -11.21
CA TYR A 371 38.92 -10.36 -10.67
C TYR A 371 39.97 -11.47 -10.73
N ASP A 372 40.76 -11.55 -11.79
CA ASP A 372 41.83 -12.55 -11.94
C ASP A 372 42.97 -12.31 -10.93
N ALA A 373 43.15 -11.08 -10.48
CA ALA A 373 44.15 -10.70 -9.49
C ALA A 373 43.71 -10.91 -8.04
N GLU A 374 42.47 -11.36 -7.79
CA GLU A 374 41.92 -11.71 -6.47
C GLU A 374 42.17 -10.63 -5.39
N VAL A 375 41.97 -9.37 -5.76
CA VAL A 375 42.34 -8.21 -4.92
C VAL A 375 41.37 -7.90 -3.76
N PHE A 376 40.30 -8.69 -3.61
CA PHE A 376 39.26 -8.52 -2.58
C PHE A 376 38.98 -9.85 -1.87
N SER A 377 38.73 -9.79 -0.56
CA SER A 377 38.24 -10.93 0.20
C SER A 377 36.71 -10.97 0.16
N PRO A 378 36.08 -12.09 -0.17
CA PRO A 378 34.63 -12.21 -0.08
C PRO A 378 34.11 -12.31 1.38
N ASP A 379 34.96 -12.59 2.36
CA ASP A 379 34.55 -12.66 3.78
C ASP A 379 34.65 -11.29 4.47
N VAL A 380 33.50 -10.70 4.80
CA VAL A 380 33.42 -9.36 5.40
C VAL A 380 33.98 -9.28 6.83
N CYS A 381 34.22 -10.41 7.48
CA CYS A 381 34.86 -10.48 8.80
C CYS A 381 36.38 -10.64 8.70
N VAL A 382 36.95 -10.70 7.51
CA VAL A 382 38.39 -10.62 7.27
C VAL A 382 38.76 -9.16 6.99
N LYS A 383 39.84 -8.67 7.60
CA LYS A 383 40.30 -7.30 7.37
C LYS A 383 40.81 -7.17 5.94
N GLU A 384 40.33 -6.17 5.21
CA GLU A 384 40.81 -5.90 3.87
C GLU A 384 42.31 -5.51 3.88
N PRO A 385 43.11 -5.98 2.90
CA PRO A 385 44.48 -5.51 2.74
C PRO A 385 44.54 -3.99 2.57
N ASP A 386 45.73 -3.40 2.78
CA ASP A 386 45.89 -1.96 2.54
C ASP A 386 45.70 -1.62 1.06
N MET A 387 45.09 -0.47 0.76
CA MET A 387 44.83 0.01 -0.60
C MET A 387 46.10 0.59 -1.24
N THR A 388 47.11 -0.25 -1.47
CA THR A 388 48.43 0.15 -1.97
C THR A 388 48.94 -0.79 -3.08
N GLY A 389 50.07 -0.42 -3.70
CA GLY A 389 50.77 -1.26 -4.69
C GLY A 389 49.91 -1.75 -5.86
N PHE A 390 50.12 -3.00 -6.27
CA PHE A 390 49.41 -3.63 -7.39
C PHE A 390 47.90 -3.74 -7.15
N ARG A 391 47.46 -3.97 -5.90
CA ARG A 391 46.02 -4.00 -5.54
C ARG A 391 45.35 -2.68 -5.92
N LYS A 392 45.91 -1.55 -5.47
CA LYS A 392 45.40 -0.23 -5.83
C LYS A 392 45.41 -0.02 -7.34
N GLN A 393 46.43 -0.52 -8.05
CA GLN A 393 46.53 -0.35 -9.50
C GLN A 393 45.40 -1.06 -10.26
N TYR A 394 45.06 -2.31 -9.93
CA TYR A 394 43.94 -3.01 -10.58
C TYR A 394 42.60 -2.31 -10.32
N ILE A 395 42.34 -1.91 -9.07
CA ILE A 395 41.10 -1.22 -8.69
C ILE A 395 41.02 0.16 -9.37
N MET A 396 42.13 0.89 -9.43
CA MET A 396 42.22 2.18 -10.09
C MET A 396 42.01 2.07 -11.61
N ASN A 397 42.49 1.00 -12.24
CA ASN A 397 42.24 0.77 -13.67
C ASN A 397 40.74 0.60 -13.96
N VAL A 398 40.02 -0.15 -13.12
CA VAL A 398 38.55 -0.28 -13.23
C VAL A 398 37.88 1.07 -13.02
N PHE A 399 38.23 1.77 -11.94
CA PHE A 399 37.67 3.09 -11.62
C PHE A 399 37.85 4.08 -12.78
N LYS A 400 39.04 4.16 -13.36
CA LYS A 400 39.33 5.00 -14.53
C LYS A 400 38.58 4.55 -15.79
N ALA A 401 38.52 3.25 -16.05
CA ALA A 401 37.80 2.73 -17.20
C ALA A 401 36.31 3.08 -17.13
N PHE A 402 35.68 2.93 -15.96
CA PHE A 402 34.27 3.23 -15.77
C PHE A 402 33.99 4.73 -15.86
N THR A 403 34.81 5.55 -15.20
CA THR A 403 34.62 7.00 -15.15
C THR A 403 34.91 7.69 -16.49
N ASN A 404 35.67 7.06 -17.39
CA ASN A 404 35.93 7.58 -18.73
C ASN A 404 34.83 7.23 -19.77
N THR A 405 33.78 6.49 -19.39
CA THR A 405 32.69 6.14 -20.30
C THR A 405 31.76 7.34 -20.57
N THR A 406 31.17 7.41 -21.77
CA THR A 406 30.13 8.40 -22.09
C THR A 406 28.97 8.35 -21.09
N VAL A 407 28.56 7.14 -20.68
CA VAL A 407 27.51 6.91 -19.68
C VAL A 407 27.83 7.59 -18.35
N PHE A 408 29.06 7.41 -17.86
CA PHE A 408 29.48 8.07 -16.63
C PHE A 408 29.56 9.59 -16.79
N GLN A 409 30.03 10.09 -17.94
CA GLN A 409 30.09 11.53 -18.22
C GLN A 409 28.69 12.17 -18.24
N ILE A 410 27.66 11.49 -18.76
CA ILE A 410 26.26 11.94 -18.68
C ILE A 410 25.79 11.99 -17.23
N ALA A 411 26.06 10.95 -16.44
CA ALA A 411 25.71 10.92 -15.02
C ALA A 411 26.42 12.05 -14.24
N PHE A 412 27.72 12.26 -14.50
CA PHE A 412 28.50 13.32 -13.88
C PHE A 412 27.95 14.71 -14.25
N LYS A 413 27.57 14.92 -15.51
CA LYS A 413 26.95 16.16 -15.98
C LYS A 413 25.61 16.41 -15.27
N TYR A 414 24.77 15.40 -15.14
CA TYR A 414 23.54 15.50 -14.36
C TYR A 414 23.82 15.91 -12.91
N LEU A 415 24.81 15.28 -12.25
CA LEU A 415 25.21 15.64 -10.89
C LEU A 415 25.72 17.08 -10.77
N GLN A 416 26.33 17.63 -11.82
CA GLN A 416 26.66 19.05 -11.89
C GLN A 416 25.42 19.93 -11.96
N ASP A 417 24.47 19.55 -12.82
CA ASP A 417 23.25 20.33 -13.05
C ASP A 417 22.34 20.40 -11.82
N VAL A 418 22.34 19.37 -10.97
CA VAL A 418 21.62 19.36 -9.68
C VAL A 418 22.46 19.87 -8.49
N GLY A 419 23.68 20.36 -8.73
CA GLY A 419 24.53 20.97 -7.72
C GLY A 419 25.21 19.99 -6.74
N VAL A 420 25.21 18.68 -7.03
CA VAL A 420 25.87 17.65 -6.21
C VAL A 420 27.38 17.58 -6.50
N ALA A 421 27.77 17.77 -7.75
CA ALA A 421 29.16 17.81 -8.20
C ALA A 421 29.51 19.18 -8.79
N LYS A 422 30.76 19.62 -8.65
CA LYS A 422 31.23 20.88 -9.24
C LYS A 422 32.14 20.62 -10.44
N ASP A 423 33.28 20.01 -10.18
CA ASP A 423 34.30 19.67 -11.17
C ASP A 423 34.90 18.30 -10.85
N TRP A 424 35.57 17.69 -11.84
CA TRP A 424 36.10 16.35 -11.70
C TRP A 424 37.14 16.25 -10.58
N ALA A 425 38.03 17.23 -10.46
CA ALA A 425 39.10 17.24 -9.46
C ALA A 425 38.59 17.20 -8.02
N SER A 426 37.47 17.86 -7.73
CA SER A 426 36.82 17.85 -6.41
C SER A 426 35.87 16.67 -6.19
N PHE A 427 35.32 16.10 -7.27
CA PHE A 427 34.38 14.99 -7.19
C PHE A 427 35.06 13.61 -7.15
N GLU A 428 36.15 13.42 -7.90
CA GLU A 428 36.87 12.15 -8.02
C GLU A 428 37.23 11.54 -6.65
N PRO A 429 37.81 12.28 -5.68
CA PRO A 429 38.14 11.70 -4.38
C PRO A 429 36.91 11.26 -3.60
N LYS A 430 35.79 12.00 -3.71
CA LYS A 430 34.53 11.66 -3.03
C LYS A 430 33.93 10.37 -3.61
N LEU A 431 33.92 10.26 -4.94
CA LEU A 431 33.45 9.07 -5.63
C LEU A 431 34.34 7.85 -5.32
N TRP A 432 35.66 8.04 -5.28
CA TRP A 432 36.59 7.01 -4.87
C TRP A 432 36.27 6.53 -3.45
N THR A 433 36.13 7.44 -2.48
CA THR A 433 35.77 7.08 -1.10
C THR A 433 34.39 6.42 -1.00
N LEU A 434 33.41 6.86 -1.79
CA LEU A 434 32.08 6.27 -1.82
C LEU A 434 32.12 4.77 -2.19
N TRP A 435 32.90 4.41 -3.21
CA TRP A 435 32.96 3.03 -3.71
C TRP A 435 34.02 2.19 -3.01
N MET A 436 35.18 2.76 -2.71
CA MET A 436 36.37 2.04 -2.24
C MET A 436 36.68 2.28 -0.76
N GLY A 437 35.93 3.15 -0.08
CA GLY A 437 36.04 3.36 1.36
C GLY A 437 35.60 2.10 2.11
N THR A 438 36.44 1.63 3.02
CA THR A 438 36.15 0.43 3.80
C THR A 438 35.32 0.75 5.04
N TYR A 439 34.39 -0.14 5.37
CA TYR A 439 33.55 -0.07 6.55
C TYR A 439 33.36 -1.46 7.14
N SER A 440 32.87 -1.52 8.38
CA SER A 440 32.68 -2.79 9.08
C SER A 440 31.27 -3.32 8.92
N ARG A 441 31.16 -4.62 8.61
CA ARG A 441 29.92 -5.40 8.71
C ARG A 441 29.98 -6.44 9.82
N CYS A 442 31.09 -6.50 10.55
CA CYS A 442 31.32 -7.36 11.72
C CYS A 442 31.66 -6.48 12.93
N SER A 443 32.07 -7.06 14.06
CA SER A 443 32.39 -6.30 15.28
C SER A 443 33.73 -5.53 15.17
N GLY A 444 33.81 -4.54 14.26
CA GLY A 444 34.93 -3.62 14.11
C GLY A 444 35.91 -3.90 12.96
N THR A 445 35.85 -5.06 12.31
CA THR A 445 36.71 -5.38 11.15
C THR A 445 36.29 -4.60 9.90
N LEU A 446 37.18 -3.79 9.33
CA LEU A 446 36.98 -3.11 8.05
C LEU A 446 37.21 -4.09 6.89
N GLY A 447 36.22 -4.92 6.61
CA GLY A 447 36.27 -6.01 5.63
C GLY A 447 35.34 -5.85 4.43
N SER A 448 34.73 -4.68 4.24
CA SER A 448 33.75 -4.45 3.17
C SER A 448 33.87 -3.03 2.61
N SER A 449 33.50 -2.85 1.34
CA SER A 449 33.37 -1.58 0.65
C SER A 449 32.14 -1.58 -0.25
N GLY A 450 31.74 -0.42 -0.79
CA GLY A 450 30.60 -0.35 -1.71
C GLY A 450 30.85 -1.17 -2.98
N PHE A 451 32.09 -1.16 -3.47
CA PHE A 451 32.50 -1.89 -4.65
C PHE A 451 32.51 -3.41 -4.41
N GLU A 452 32.98 -3.87 -3.25
CA GLU A 452 32.97 -5.29 -2.89
C GLU A 452 31.54 -5.82 -2.81
N HIS A 453 30.68 -5.10 -2.09
CA HIS A 453 29.29 -5.50 -1.94
C HIS A 453 28.57 -5.67 -3.29
N VAL A 454 28.80 -4.75 -4.24
CA VAL A 454 28.07 -4.71 -5.52
C VAL A 454 28.76 -5.54 -6.61
N PHE A 455 30.05 -5.29 -6.87
CA PHE A 455 30.75 -5.83 -8.05
C PHE A 455 31.48 -7.13 -7.76
N SER A 456 32.24 -7.21 -6.66
CA SER A 456 33.02 -8.41 -6.33
C SER A 456 32.18 -9.52 -5.71
N GLY A 457 31.17 -9.16 -4.93
CA GLY A 457 30.42 -10.06 -4.07
C GLY A 457 31.08 -10.26 -2.72
N GLU A 458 30.26 -10.41 -1.68
CA GLU A 458 30.70 -10.64 -0.30
C GLU A 458 29.70 -11.54 0.45
N TRP A 459 30.17 -12.25 1.46
CA TRP A 459 29.39 -13.08 2.37
C TRP A 459 29.70 -12.76 3.82
N LYS A 460 28.72 -13.04 4.68
CA LYS A 460 28.84 -12.97 6.13
C LYS A 460 28.33 -14.28 6.72
N SER A 461 29.17 -14.93 7.53
CA SER A 461 28.86 -16.24 8.11
C SER A 461 28.52 -17.28 7.03
N SER A 462 27.28 -17.77 6.96
CA SER A 462 26.84 -18.80 6.02
C SER A 462 26.03 -18.27 4.82
N LYS A 463 26.04 -16.95 4.59
CA LYS A 463 25.14 -16.30 3.62
C LYS A 463 25.90 -15.31 2.73
N VAL A 464 25.63 -15.35 1.44
CA VAL A 464 26.03 -14.30 0.50
C VAL A 464 25.19 -13.05 0.76
N ASP A 465 25.85 -11.95 1.10
CA ASP A 465 25.18 -10.68 1.44
C ASP A 465 25.19 -9.71 0.26
N GLY A 466 26.27 -9.66 -0.52
CA GLY A 466 26.40 -8.84 -1.73
C GLY A 466 26.17 -9.62 -3.04
N GLN A 467 26.95 -9.26 -4.07
CA GLN A 467 27.01 -9.77 -5.44
C GLN A 467 25.82 -9.35 -6.32
N HIS A 468 25.97 -8.20 -6.96
CA HIS A 468 24.98 -7.56 -7.82
C HIS A 468 25.53 -7.24 -9.22
N CYS A 469 26.62 -7.90 -9.62
CA CYS A 469 27.24 -7.74 -10.93
C CYS A 469 27.09 -9.00 -11.77
N TRP A 470 26.41 -8.84 -12.89
CA TRP A 470 26.14 -9.91 -13.85
C TRP A 470 27.43 -10.56 -14.39
N VAL A 471 28.48 -9.77 -14.60
CA VAL A 471 29.79 -10.25 -15.11
C VAL A 471 30.41 -11.23 -14.12
N LYS A 472 30.43 -10.87 -12.83
CA LYS A 472 30.99 -11.70 -11.77
C LYS A 472 30.18 -12.98 -11.60
N TYR A 473 28.85 -12.86 -11.60
CA TYR A 473 27.94 -14.00 -11.56
C TYR A 473 28.17 -14.96 -12.74
N TYR A 474 28.13 -14.47 -13.98
CA TYR A 474 28.32 -15.29 -15.19
C TYR A 474 29.63 -16.07 -15.14
N ARG A 475 30.72 -15.42 -14.70
CA ARG A 475 32.04 -16.07 -14.57
C ARG A 475 32.01 -17.22 -13.56
N HIS A 476 31.40 -17.03 -12.40
CA HIS A 476 31.28 -18.08 -11.39
C HIS A 476 30.33 -19.19 -11.83
N GLU A 477 29.21 -18.86 -12.47
CA GLU A 477 28.27 -19.84 -13.03
C GLU A 477 28.92 -20.70 -14.13
N LYS A 478 29.68 -20.07 -15.04
CA LYS A 478 30.45 -20.78 -16.08
C LYS A 478 31.51 -21.73 -15.51
N LYS A 479 32.09 -21.39 -14.36
CA LYS A 479 33.04 -22.26 -13.63
C LYS A 479 32.36 -23.37 -12.83
N GLY A 480 31.03 -23.36 -12.71
CA GLY A 480 30.28 -24.27 -11.84
C GLY A 480 30.37 -23.92 -10.35
N GLU A 481 30.83 -22.71 -10.02
CA GLU A 481 30.93 -22.21 -8.64
C GLU A 481 29.60 -21.61 -8.15
N ILE A 482 28.69 -21.30 -9.08
CA ILE A 482 27.32 -20.89 -8.79
C ILE A 482 26.33 -21.94 -9.25
N ASN A 483 25.38 -22.26 -8.38
CA ASN A 483 24.21 -23.06 -8.69
C ASN A 483 22.94 -22.20 -8.60
N TYR A 484 22.30 -21.95 -9.74
CA TYR A 484 21.02 -21.23 -9.82
C TYR A 484 19.88 -22.11 -9.30
N HIS A 485 18.96 -21.56 -8.50
CA HIS A 485 17.85 -22.32 -7.89
C HIS A 485 16.45 -21.93 -8.42
N GLY A 486 16.35 -20.91 -9.28
CA GLY A 486 15.08 -20.38 -9.79
C GLY A 486 14.76 -18.94 -9.39
N TYR A 487 13.77 -18.37 -10.08
CA TYR A 487 13.44 -16.94 -9.97
C TYR A 487 12.40 -16.66 -8.87
N ILE A 488 12.41 -15.42 -8.38
CA ILE A 488 11.37 -14.82 -7.54
C ILE A 488 10.49 -13.93 -8.42
N SER A 489 11.12 -13.08 -9.23
CA SER A 489 10.50 -12.25 -10.26
C SER A 489 11.55 -11.94 -11.33
N TYR A 490 11.13 -11.62 -12.54
CA TYR A 490 12.04 -11.17 -13.60
C TYR A 490 11.30 -10.26 -14.58
N ASP A 491 12.08 -9.48 -15.33
CA ASP A 491 11.67 -8.62 -16.43
C ASP A 491 12.46 -9.04 -17.66
N ASP A 492 11.87 -9.99 -18.40
CA ASP A 492 12.40 -10.68 -19.57
C ASP A 492 13.93 -10.89 -19.52
N GLN A 493 14.72 -10.33 -20.45
CA GLN A 493 16.17 -10.50 -20.48
C GLN A 493 16.93 -9.43 -19.67
N LEU A 494 16.26 -8.46 -19.03
CA LEU A 494 16.95 -7.34 -18.37
C LEU A 494 17.52 -7.71 -17.02
N THR A 495 16.61 -8.16 -16.15
CA THR A 495 16.82 -8.17 -14.70
C THR A 495 15.88 -9.17 -14.07
N GLY A 496 16.25 -9.60 -12.88
CA GLY A 496 15.38 -10.43 -12.05
C GLY A 496 15.90 -10.51 -10.63
N THR A 497 14.99 -10.95 -9.77
CA THR A 497 15.28 -11.34 -8.41
C THR A 497 15.22 -12.86 -8.34
N PHE A 498 16.25 -13.52 -7.81
CA PHE A 498 16.36 -14.98 -7.84
C PHE A 498 17.22 -15.53 -6.69
N GLN A 499 17.20 -16.84 -6.52
CA GLN A 499 17.98 -17.56 -5.52
C GLN A 499 19.09 -18.36 -6.21
N TYR A 500 20.26 -18.42 -5.58
CA TYR A 500 21.36 -19.27 -6.00
C TYR A 500 22.30 -19.56 -4.82
N THR A 501 23.14 -20.57 -4.98
CA THR A 501 24.28 -20.83 -4.08
C THR A 501 25.56 -20.40 -4.78
N TRP A 502 26.45 -19.70 -4.08
CA TRP A 502 27.83 -19.45 -4.52
C TRP A 502 28.75 -20.20 -3.56
N GLU A 503 29.51 -21.16 -4.11
CA GLU A 503 30.22 -22.19 -3.37
C GLU A 503 29.27 -22.98 -2.45
N ARG A 504 29.30 -22.71 -1.14
CA ARG A 504 28.45 -23.32 -0.13
C ARG A 504 27.45 -22.34 0.50
N TYR A 505 27.50 -21.06 0.10
CA TYR A 505 26.74 -20.00 0.75
C TYR A 505 25.51 -19.65 -0.07
N LEU A 506 24.36 -19.60 0.60
CA LEU A 506 23.08 -19.34 -0.03
C LEU A 506 22.85 -17.83 -0.18
N LYS A 507 22.55 -17.38 -1.40
CA LYS A 507 21.94 -16.07 -1.67
C LYS A 507 20.43 -16.26 -1.80
N ASN A 508 19.70 -16.02 -0.70
CA ASN A 508 18.24 -16.20 -0.67
C ASN A 508 17.47 -15.29 -1.63
N VAL A 509 17.99 -14.08 -1.83
CA VAL A 509 17.43 -13.04 -2.70
C VAL A 509 18.63 -12.27 -3.27
N GLY A 510 18.96 -12.55 -4.53
CA GLY A 510 19.94 -11.82 -5.32
C GLY A 510 19.31 -11.28 -6.59
N GLY A 511 20.07 -10.49 -7.34
CA GLY A 511 19.60 -9.88 -8.58
C GLY A 511 20.59 -8.86 -9.12
N PHE A 512 20.56 -8.68 -10.43
CA PHE A 512 21.37 -7.71 -11.17
C PHE A 512 20.73 -7.41 -12.52
N ASN A 513 21.19 -6.31 -13.14
CA ASN A 513 20.84 -5.99 -14.51
C ASN A 513 21.92 -6.57 -15.43
N THR A 514 21.51 -7.35 -16.43
CA THR A 514 22.43 -7.98 -17.39
C THR A 514 22.58 -7.11 -18.64
N GLY A 515 21.47 -6.73 -19.29
CA GLY A 515 21.50 -6.05 -20.59
C GLY A 515 20.25 -5.23 -20.90
N THR A 516 19.46 -5.65 -21.88
CA THR A 516 18.19 -5.03 -22.31
C THR A 516 16.99 -5.72 -21.69
N SER A 517 16.06 -4.92 -21.14
CA SER A 517 14.65 -5.32 -21.23
C SER A 517 14.37 -5.28 -22.71
N PRO A 518 13.60 -6.22 -23.29
CA PRO A 518 12.85 -5.84 -24.48
C PRO A 518 12.25 -4.50 -24.08
N GLY A 519 12.39 -3.46 -24.89
CA GLY A 519 12.02 -2.14 -24.38
C GLY A 519 10.60 -2.16 -23.77
N GLN A 520 10.13 -1.00 -23.33
CA GLN A 520 8.85 -0.61 -23.93
C GLN A 520 8.94 -1.05 -25.39
N THR A 521 8.19 -2.09 -25.79
CA THR A 521 8.49 -2.70 -27.08
C THR A 521 8.45 -1.52 -28.02
N GLU A 522 9.53 -1.27 -28.77
CA GLU A 522 9.55 -0.12 -29.67
C GLU A 522 8.27 -0.14 -30.52
N SER A 523 7.70 -1.35 -30.74
CA SER A 523 6.35 -1.62 -31.22
C SER A 523 5.17 -1.10 -30.36
N LEU A 524 5.10 -1.28 -29.03
CA LEU A 524 4.01 -0.72 -28.20
C LEU A 524 4.10 0.80 -28.08
N GLN A 525 5.28 1.36 -27.84
CA GLN A 525 5.41 2.83 -27.75
C GLN A 525 5.04 3.47 -29.09
N LYS A 526 5.54 2.92 -30.20
CA LYS A 526 5.17 3.35 -31.55
C LYS A 526 3.67 3.19 -31.83
N LEU A 527 3.06 2.08 -31.41
CA LEU A 527 1.62 1.89 -31.50
C LEU A 527 0.86 3.02 -30.80
N ILE A 528 1.25 3.37 -29.57
CA ILE A 528 0.57 4.43 -28.82
C ILE A 528 0.72 5.79 -29.51
N GLU A 529 1.89 6.09 -30.07
CA GLU A 529 2.13 7.30 -30.85
C GLU A 529 1.27 7.35 -32.13
N GLU A 530 1.16 6.23 -32.86
CA GLU A 530 0.29 6.09 -34.03
C GLU A 530 -1.19 6.26 -33.65
N MET A 531 -1.65 5.57 -32.60
CA MET A 531 -2.99 5.73 -32.06
C MET A 531 -3.27 7.18 -31.68
N ARG A 532 -2.30 7.87 -31.06
CA ARG A 532 -2.45 9.26 -30.60
C ARG A 532 -2.57 10.23 -31.77
N ALA A 533 -1.79 9.99 -32.83
CA ALA A 533 -1.87 10.75 -34.07
C ALA A 533 -3.21 10.51 -34.80
N GLU A 534 -3.68 9.27 -34.85
CA GLU A 534 -4.92 8.86 -35.52
C GLU A 534 -6.21 9.17 -34.76
N ASP A 535 -6.13 9.52 -33.47
CA ASP A 535 -7.28 9.92 -32.67
C ASP A 535 -7.79 11.30 -33.11
N ILE A 536 -8.54 11.35 -34.22
CA ILE A 536 -9.20 12.55 -34.75
C ILE A 536 -10.38 13.01 -33.89
N ASP A 537 -10.81 12.16 -32.95
CA ASP A 537 -11.94 12.40 -32.08
C ASP A 537 -11.54 13.00 -30.73
N LYS A 538 -10.24 13.08 -30.42
CA LYS A 538 -9.75 13.72 -29.17
C LYS A 538 -10.25 15.17 -29.02
N PRO A 539 -10.54 15.62 -27.78
CA PRO A 539 -10.87 17.01 -27.52
C PRO A 539 -9.67 17.91 -27.81
N VAL A 540 -9.89 19.03 -28.51
CA VAL A 540 -8.86 20.02 -28.85
C VAL A 540 -9.03 21.35 -28.10
N ASN A 541 -10.26 21.66 -27.69
CA ASN A 541 -10.63 22.92 -27.05
C ASN A 541 -11.31 22.65 -25.71
N TYR A 542 -10.53 22.34 -24.70
CA TYR A 542 -11.00 22.15 -23.33
C TYR A 542 -9.98 22.70 -22.34
N SER A 543 -10.43 22.99 -21.13
CA SER A 543 -9.56 23.37 -20.03
C SER A 543 -10.09 22.79 -18.74
N LEU A 544 -9.18 22.32 -17.91
CA LEU A 544 -9.51 21.81 -16.59
C LEU A 544 -9.17 22.84 -15.52
N ASN A 545 -9.98 22.86 -14.47
CA ASN A 545 -9.68 23.50 -13.22
C ASN A 545 -9.35 22.41 -12.21
N TRP A 546 -8.06 22.09 -12.11
CA TRP A 546 -7.58 21.10 -11.14
C TRP A 546 -7.83 21.52 -9.69
N GLY A 547 -8.14 22.79 -9.42
CA GLY A 547 -8.42 23.26 -8.07
C GLY A 547 -7.24 22.99 -7.13
N ASN A 548 -7.53 22.50 -5.93
CA ASN A 548 -6.55 22.19 -4.92
C ASN A 548 -6.23 20.70 -4.87
N ARG A 549 -5.02 20.39 -4.40
CA ARG A 549 -4.66 19.00 -4.07
C ARG A 549 -5.59 18.49 -2.98
N ARG A 550 -6.10 17.26 -3.13
CA ARG A 550 -7.02 16.64 -2.17
C ARG A 550 -6.41 16.62 -0.76
N TYR A 551 -7.27 16.75 0.26
CA TYR A 551 -6.92 16.57 1.66
C TYR A 551 -7.99 15.72 2.36
N GLY A 552 -7.63 14.51 2.79
CA GLY A 552 -8.58 13.57 3.37
C GLY A 552 -9.73 13.22 2.42
N THR A 553 -10.97 13.38 2.90
CA THR A 553 -12.21 13.28 2.11
C THR A 553 -12.93 14.62 1.94
N THR A 554 -12.34 15.70 2.47
CA THR A 554 -12.90 17.05 2.44
C THR A 554 -12.86 17.59 1.03
N ASP A 555 -13.93 18.27 0.64
CA ASP A 555 -13.95 19.04 -0.59
C ASP A 555 -13.05 20.28 -0.43
N MET A 556 -11.90 20.23 -1.10
CA MET A 556 -10.94 21.32 -1.14
C MET A 556 -11.06 22.15 -2.43
N SER A 557 -11.92 21.74 -3.37
CA SER A 557 -12.00 22.27 -4.73
C SER A 557 -13.45 22.58 -5.08
N PRO A 558 -14.01 23.69 -4.58
CA PRO A 558 -15.44 23.99 -4.66
C PRO A 558 -15.94 24.31 -6.08
N LEU A 559 -15.07 24.24 -7.08
CA LEU A 559 -15.38 24.51 -8.48
C LEU A 559 -15.31 23.21 -9.29
N PRO A 560 -16.14 23.05 -10.32
CA PRO A 560 -16.07 21.90 -11.23
C PRO A 560 -14.68 21.71 -11.82
N LEU A 561 -14.30 20.44 -12.04
CA LEU A 561 -13.06 20.06 -12.71
C LEU A 561 -13.05 20.53 -14.16
N PHE A 562 -14.17 20.38 -14.89
CA PHE A 562 -14.25 20.89 -16.26
C PHE A 562 -14.68 22.36 -16.27
N SER A 563 -13.70 23.26 -16.46
CA SER A 563 -13.99 24.70 -16.57
C SER A 563 -14.50 25.09 -17.95
N ARG A 564 -14.01 24.42 -19.02
CA ARG A 564 -14.47 24.62 -20.39
C ARG A 564 -14.36 23.33 -21.18
N LEU A 565 -15.37 23.02 -21.99
CA LEU A 565 -15.35 21.95 -22.99
C LEU A 565 -16.18 22.36 -24.20
N ASP A 566 -15.65 22.17 -25.40
CA ASP A 566 -16.40 22.36 -26.64
C ASP A 566 -17.33 21.16 -26.91
N GLU A 567 -18.60 21.29 -26.56
CA GLU A 567 -19.60 20.23 -26.69
C GLU A 567 -19.98 19.88 -28.13
N GLU A 568 -19.49 20.61 -29.14
CA GLU A 568 -19.66 20.21 -30.54
C GLU A 568 -19.07 18.82 -30.82
N LEU A 569 -18.06 18.40 -30.03
CA LEU A 569 -17.50 17.05 -30.11
C LEU A 569 -18.54 15.97 -29.80
N PHE A 570 -19.58 16.25 -28.99
CA PHE A 570 -20.63 15.30 -28.66
C PHE A 570 -21.56 14.98 -29.84
N LYS A 571 -21.50 15.75 -30.94
CA LYS A 571 -22.20 15.40 -32.18
C LYS A 571 -21.51 14.27 -32.93
N LYS A 572 -20.23 14.02 -32.68
CA LYS A 572 -19.48 12.95 -33.34
C LYS A 572 -19.99 11.57 -32.86
N PRO A 573 -20.05 10.56 -33.74
CA PRO A 573 -20.66 9.26 -33.41
C PRO A 573 -20.11 8.57 -32.16
N VAL A 574 -18.79 8.62 -31.94
CA VAL A 574 -18.13 7.95 -30.80
C VAL A 574 -18.59 8.51 -29.46
N TYR A 575 -18.91 9.81 -29.37
CA TYR A 575 -19.44 10.43 -28.15
C TYR A 575 -20.96 10.33 -28.09
N LYS A 576 -21.65 10.64 -29.18
CA LYS A 576 -23.11 10.70 -29.25
C LYS A 576 -23.75 9.39 -28.81
N LEU A 577 -23.24 8.26 -29.28
CA LEU A 577 -23.79 6.94 -28.94
C LEU A 577 -23.55 6.59 -27.47
N LEU A 578 -22.38 6.94 -26.94
CA LEU A 578 -22.04 6.70 -25.54
C LEU A 578 -22.91 7.55 -24.61
N ILE A 579 -23.11 8.84 -24.92
CA ILE A 579 -23.96 9.76 -24.17
C ILE A 579 -25.44 9.34 -24.23
N ASN A 580 -25.95 8.99 -25.42
CA ASN A 580 -27.31 8.45 -25.54
C ASN A 580 -27.53 7.21 -24.67
N ALA A 581 -26.52 6.36 -24.57
CA ALA A 581 -26.56 5.18 -23.73
C ALA A 581 -26.50 5.52 -22.23
N PHE A 582 -25.78 6.57 -21.85
CA PHE A 582 -25.82 7.13 -20.48
C PHE A 582 -27.20 7.68 -20.14
N ASP A 583 -27.83 8.42 -21.04
CA ASP A 583 -29.14 9.04 -20.81
C ASP A 583 -30.31 8.04 -20.87
N SER A 584 -30.06 6.81 -21.34
CA SER A 584 -31.04 5.72 -21.36
C SER A 584 -30.94 4.79 -20.14
N ASP A 585 -30.10 5.10 -19.16
CA ASP A 585 -29.88 4.30 -17.93
C ASP A 585 -29.69 2.80 -18.23
N LEU A 586 -28.85 2.46 -19.21
CA LEU A 586 -28.65 1.08 -19.67
C LEU A 586 -28.09 0.10 -18.62
N PHE A 587 -27.57 0.62 -17.52
CA PHE A 587 -26.94 -0.15 -16.45
C PHE A 587 -27.37 0.37 -15.08
N THR A 588 -27.45 -0.53 -14.11
CA THR A 588 -27.73 -0.22 -12.71
C THR A 588 -26.41 -0.04 -11.97
N PRO A 589 -26.05 1.16 -11.48
CA PRO A 589 -24.71 1.37 -10.92
C PRO A 589 -24.41 0.56 -9.64
N ASN A 590 -25.40 0.00 -8.95
CA ASN A 590 -25.17 -0.80 -7.75
C ASN A 590 -24.84 -2.27 -8.11
N VAL A 591 -23.59 -2.66 -7.92
CA VAL A 591 -23.09 -4.01 -8.30
C VAL A 591 -23.73 -5.18 -7.55
N CYS A 592 -24.47 -4.90 -6.46
CA CYS A 592 -25.19 -5.92 -5.71
C CYS A 592 -26.68 -6.03 -6.10
N ILE A 593 -27.09 -5.36 -7.19
CA ILE A 593 -28.39 -5.54 -7.83
C ILE A 593 -28.17 -6.35 -9.11
N GLU A 594 -29.06 -7.30 -9.37
CA GLU A 594 -28.99 -8.09 -10.60
C GLU A 594 -29.24 -7.19 -11.81
N GLU A 595 -28.33 -7.27 -12.78
CA GLU A 595 -28.40 -6.46 -13.98
C GLU A 595 -29.37 -7.07 -14.99
N SER A 596 -30.03 -6.21 -15.78
CA SER A 596 -30.86 -6.67 -16.88
C SER A 596 -30.07 -7.50 -17.89
N ASP A 597 -30.68 -8.58 -18.37
CA ASP A 597 -30.08 -9.47 -19.37
C ASP A 597 -29.49 -8.68 -20.54
N MET A 598 -28.31 -9.11 -21.01
CA MET A 598 -27.58 -8.52 -22.14
C MET A 598 -28.27 -8.85 -23.49
N SER A 599 -29.52 -8.40 -23.64
CA SER A 599 -30.43 -8.70 -24.73
C SER A 599 -31.20 -7.45 -25.19
N GLY A 600 -32.06 -7.60 -26.21
CA GLY A 600 -32.98 -6.57 -26.66
C GLY A 600 -32.35 -5.20 -26.92
N PHE A 601 -32.98 -4.15 -26.37
CA PHE A 601 -32.56 -2.76 -26.54
C PHE A 601 -31.13 -2.50 -26.03
N LYS A 602 -30.79 -3.01 -24.84
CA LYS A 602 -29.47 -2.85 -24.22
C LYS A 602 -28.36 -3.40 -25.12
N ARG A 603 -28.52 -4.65 -25.58
CA ARG A 603 -27.58 -5.27 -26.51
C ARG A 603 -27.49 -4.49 -27.82
N ALA A 604 -28.60 -4.00 -28.36
CA ALA A 604 -28.61 -3.23 -29.60
C ALA A 604 -27.84 -1.90 -29.48
N GLN A 605 -27.95 -1.18 -28.36
CA GLN A 605 -27.18 0.05 -28.14
C GLN A 605 -25.69 -0.24 -27.97
N LEU A 606 -25.33 -1.25 -27.16
CA LEU A 606 -23.94 -1.62 -26.94
C LEU A 606 -23.26 -2.14 -28.21
N LEU A 607 -23.97 -2.89 -29.06
CA LEU A 607 -23.47 -3.30 -30.38
C LEU A 607 -23.20 -2.10 -31.29
N ARG A 608 -24.03 -1.05 -31.26
CA ARG A 608 -23.77 0.17 -32.05
C ARG A 608 -22.50 0.88 -31.57
N ILE A 609 -22.34 1.03 -30.26
CA ILE A 609 -21.13 1.63 -29.68
C ILE A 609 -19.90 0.80 -30.05
N PHE A 610 -19.95 -0.51 -29.81
CA PHE A 610 -18.88 -1.44 -30.13
C PHE A 610 -18.46 -1.35 -31.60
N ASN A 611 -19.41 -1.40 -32.52
CA ASN A 611 -19.13 -1.30 -33.96
C ASN A 611 -18.54 0.06 -34.35
N VAL A 612 -19.00 1.15 -33.74
CA VAL A 612 -18.44 2.49 -34.01
C VAL A 612 -17.01 2.59 -33.48
N PHE A 613 -16.71 2.07 -32.29
CA PHE A 613 -15.36 2.09 -31.72
C PHE A 613 -14.40 1.23 -32.55
N THR A 614 -14.81 0.02 -32.92
CA THR A 614 -13.95 -0.90 -33.68
C THR A 614 -13.73 -0.48 -35.13
N ASN A 615 -14.60 0.36 -35.70
CA ASN A 615 -14.42 0.92 -37.05
C ASN A 615 -13.51 2.16 -37.10
N THR A 616 -13.04 2.67 -35.96
CA THR A 616 -12.11 3.81 -35.96
C THR A 616 -10.72 3.41 -36.45
N SER A 617 -9.98 4.34 -37.07
CA SER A 617 -8.57 4.12 -37.47
C SER A 617 -7.72 3.65 -36.29
N VAL A 618 -7.88 4.29 -35.13
CA VAL A 618 -7.22 3.92 -33.87
C VAL A 618 -7.39 2.43 -33.55
N PHE A 619 -8.62 1.91 -33.63
CA PHE A 619 -8.85 0.51 -33.34
C PHE A 619 -8.34 -0.42 -34.44
N GLN A 620 -8.41 -0.02 -35.71
CA GLN A 620 -7.83 -0.79 -36.81
C GLN A 620 -6.30 -0.95 -36.65
N THR A 621 -5.62 0.11 -36.23
CA THR A 621 -4.19 0.13 -35.91
C THR A 621 -3.87 -0.80 -34.74
N VAL A 622 -4.66 -0.77 -33.67
CA VAL A 622 -4.55 -1.72 -32.55
C VAL A 622 -4.80 -3.16 -33.00
N PHE A 623 -5.79 -3.42 -33.84
CA PHE A 623 -6.06 -4.76 -34.34
C PHE A 623 -4.88 -5.31 -35.16
N ASN A 624 -4.31 -4.51 -36.05
CA ASN A 624 -3.14 -4.90 -36.84
C ASN A 624 -1.94 -5.21 -35.94
N TYR A 625 -1.71 -4.41 -34.91
CA TYR A 625 -0.69 -4.67 -33.90
C TYR A 625 -0.93 -5.99 -33.15
N LEU A 626 -2.15 -6.17 -32.61
CA LEU A 626 -2.50 -7.39 -31.89
C LEU A 626 -2.39 -8.64 -32.77
N GLN A 627 -2.71 -8.52 -34.07
CA GLN A 627 -2.54 -9.59 -35.03
C GLN A 627 -1.06 -9.89 -35.30
N GLY A 628 -0.25 -8.85 -35.52
CA GLY A 628 1.18 -8.98 -35.77
C GLY A 628 1.96 -9.59 -34.59
N GLU A 629 1.57 -9.25 -33.37
CA GLU A 629 2.17 -9.78 -32.13
C GLU A 629 1.54 -11.13 -31.69
N GLY A 630 0.57 -11.66 -32.45
CA GLY A 630 -0.05 -12.96 -32.20
C GLY A 630 -1.11 -13.00 -31.09
N TYR A 631 -1.55 -11.84 -30.58
CA TYR A 631 -2.64 -11.72 -29.61
C TYR A 631 -4.04 -11.82 -30.24
N ALA A 632 -4.14 -11.56 -31.55
CA ALA A 632 -5.37 -11.70 -32.33
C ALA A 632 -5.11 -12.57 -33.57
N SER A 633 -6.13 -13.33 -33.98
CA SER A 633 -6.10 -14.10 -35.23
C SER A 633 -6.76 -13.30 -36.36
N THR A 634 -7.87 -13.77 -36.92
CA THR A 634 -8.62 -13.01 -37.94
C THR A 634 -9.63 -12.06 -37.29
N TRP A 635 -10.08 -11.05 -38.04
CA TRP A 635 -11.09 -10.10 -37.55
C TRP A 635 -12.36 -10.83 -37.09
N GLN A 636 -12.81 -11.81 -37.87
CA GLN A 636 -14.01 -12.61 -37.62
C GLN A 636 -13.90 -13.44 -36.33
N GLU A 637 -12.71 -13.94 -35.99
CA GLU A 637 -12.47 -14.70 -34.77
C GLU A 637 -12.20 -13.81 -33.54
N PHE A 638 -11.61 -12.64 -33.76
CA PHE A 638 -11.24 -11.72 -32.69
C PHE A 638 -12.44 -10.95 -32.15
N MET A 639 -13.34 -10.47 -33.03
CA MET A 639 -14.48 -9.63 -32.62
C MET A 639 -15.39 -10.27 -31.56
N PRO A 640 -15.77 -11.56 -31.64
CA PRO A 640 -16.55 -12.22 -30.58
C PRO A 640 -15.81 -12.30 -29.23
N LYS A 641 -14.48 -12.49 -29.26
CA LYS A 641 -13.65 -12.53 -28.04
C LYS A 641 -13.53 -11.15 -27.42
N LEU A 642 -13.35 -10.12 -28.24
CA LEU A 642 -13.34 -8.73 -27.79
C LEU A 642 -14.71 -8.31 -27.21
N TRP A 643 -15.80 -8.74 -27.83
CA TRP A 643 -17.14 -8.56 -27.28
C TRP A 643 -17.26 -9.22 -25.91
N ALA A 644 -16.82 -10.47 -25.76
CA ALA A 644 -16.83 -11.16 -24.47
C ALA A 644 -15.94 -10.46 -23.42
N LEU A 645 -14.77 -9.96 -23.83
CA LEU A 645 -13.85 -9.24 -22.95
C LEU A 645 -14.52 -8.02 -22.30
N TRP A 646 -15.24 -7.23 -23.08
CA TRP A 646 -15.84 -5.99 -22.59
C TRP A 646 -17.26 -6.16 -22.03
N MET A 647 -18.08 -7.00 -22.66
CA MET A 647 -19.52 -7.10 -22.40
C MET A 647 -19.90 -8.36 -21.63
N GLY A 648 -18.97 -9.28 -21.41
CA GLY A 648 -19.25 -10.46 -20.58
C GLY A 648 -19.49 -10.07 -19.13
N THR A 649 -20.50 -10.70 -18.54
CA THR A 649 -20.98 -10.37 -17.20
C THR A 649 -20.33 -11.26 -16.14
N TYR A 650 -20.08 -10.69 -14.97
CA TYR A 650 -19.48 -11.38 -13.84
C TYR A 650 -20.01 -10.83 -12.52
N SER A 651 -19.79 -11.56 -11.42
CA SER A 651 -20.32 -11.19 -10.10
C SER A 651 -19.29 -10.45 -9.25
N ARG A 652 -19.70 -9.31 -8.65
CA ARG A 652 -18.95 -8.59 -7.60
C ARG A 652 -19.62 -8.66 -6.21
N CYS A 653 -20.78 -9.31 -6.11
CA CYS A 653 -21.54 -9.52 -4.87
C CYS A 653 -22.15 -10.93 -4.82
N TYR A 654 -21.43 -11.88 -4.22
CA TYR A 654 -21.97 -13.19 -3.78
C TYR A 654 -22.86 -13.93 -4.81
N GLY A 655 -22.47 -13.95 -6.09
CA GLY A 655 -23.17 -14.69 -7.14
C GLY A 655 -24.14 -13.87 -8.01
N ILE A 656 -24.30 -12.58 -7.73
CA ILE A 656 -25.13 -11.66 -8.53
C ILE A 656 -24.30 -11.15 -9.73
N PHE A 657 -24.71 -11.47 -10.96
CA PHE A 657 -24.07 -11.03 -12.20
C PHE A 657 -24.41 -9.57 -12.57
N GLY A 658 -24.06 -8.64 -11.67
CA GLY A 658 -24.37 -7.22 -11.80
C GLY A 658 -23.24 -6.33 -12.34
N SER A 659 -22.28 -6.86 -13.11
CA SER A 659 -21.13 -6.08 -13.59
C SER A 659 -20.58 -6.61 -14.92
N SER A 660 -20.03 -5.70 -15.73
CA SER A 660 -19.24 -5.99 -16.95
C SER A 660 -18.04 -5.05 -17.05
N GLY A 661 -17.04 -5.38 -17.88
CA GLY A 661 -15.86 -4.53 -18.05
C GLY A 661 -16.19 -3.16 -18.65
N PHE A 662 -17.11 -3.13 -19.61
CA PHE A 662 -17.57 -1.91 -20.26
C PHE A 662 -18.33 -1.01 -19.29
N GLU A 663 -19.23 -1.58 -18.50
CA GLU A 663 -19.93 -0.87 -17.43
C GLU A 663 -18.95 -0.28 -16.42
N HIS A 664 -18.06 -1.10 -15.89
CA HIS A 664 -17.10 -0.68 -14.86
C HIS A 664 -16.21 0.50 -15.30
N VAL A 665 -15.76 0.49 -16.55
CA VAL A 665 -14.87 1.52 -17.10
C VAL A 665 -15.65 2.75 -17.56
N PHE A 666 -16.66 2.58 -18.42
CA PHE A 666 -17.32 3.70 -19.11
C PHE A 666 -18.57 4.25 -18.41
N PHE A 667 -19.36 3.41 -17.74
CA PHE A 667 -20.60 3.85 -17.07
C PHE A 667 -20.38 4.16 -15.58
N GLY A 668 -19.48 3.40 -14.97
CA GLY A 668 -19.22 3.43 -13.54
C GLY A 668 -20.24 2.63 -12.74
N GLU A 669 -19.80 2.21 -11.56
CA GLU A 669 -20.54 1.36 -10.63
C GLU A 669 -20.05 1.60 -9.19
N TRP A 670 -20.86 1.27 -8.20
CA TRP A 670 -20.56 1.39 -6.78
C TRP A 670 -21.00 0.16 -5.98
N LYS A 671 -20.32 -0.05 -4.86
CA LYS A 671 -20.67 -1.04 -3.83
C LYS A 671 -20.78 -0.33 -2.48
N GLY A 672 -21.97 -0.40 -1.87
CA GLY A 672 -22.25 0.38 -0.67
C GLY A 672 -22.11 1.88 -0.96
N ARG A 673 -21.30 2.60 -0.17
CA ARG A 673 -21.01 4.04 -0.32
C ARG A 673 -19.78 4.35 -1.17
N LYS A 674 -19.22 3.37 -1.88
CA LYS A 674 -17.95 3.51 -2.60
C LYS A 674 -18.13 3.30 -4.10
N VAL A 675 -17.76 4.29 -4.90
CA VAL A 675 -17.65 4.15 -6.36
C VAL A 675 -16.47 3.23 -6.68
N SER A 676 -16.75 2.03 -7.19
CA SER A 676 -15.74 1.03 -7.55
C SER A 676 -15.19 1.29 -8.95
N GLY A 677 -16.07 1.37 -9.95
CA GLY A 677 -15.74 1.67 -11.34
C GLY A 677 -16.23 3.06 -11.73
N GLN A 678 -15.43 3.81 -12.48
CA GLN A 678 -15.80 4.99 -13.28
C GLN A 678 -14.49 5.61 -13.76
N HIS A 679 -14.14 5.35 -15.02
CA HIS A 679 -12.84 5.72 -15.62
C HIS A 679 -13.00 6.39 -16.99
N SER A 680 -14.22 6.86 -17.30
CA SER A 680 -14.50 7.69 -18.47
C SER A 680 -14.74 9.14 -18.06
N TRP A 681 -13.92 10.04 -18.62
CA TRP A 681 -14.10 11.47 -18.43
C TRP A 681 -15.42 12.00 -19.02
N ILE A 682 -15.96 11.34 -20.05
CA ILE A 682 -17.24 11.71 -20.66
C ILE A 682 -18.38 11.47 -19.66
N LYS A 683 -18.37 10.30 -19.00
CA LYS A 683 -19.35 10.02 -17.93
C LYS A 683 -19.17 10.95 -16.75
N TYR A 684 -17.92 11.20 -16.35
CA TYR A 684 -17.62 12.18 -15.30
C TYR A 684 -18.19 13.57 -15.64
N TYR A 685 -17.84 14.11 -16.80
CA TYR A 685 -18.27 15.43 -17.25
C TYR A 685 -19.80 15.57 -17.30
N THR A 686 -20.49 14.56 -17.87
CA THR A 686 -21.96 14.59 -17.97
C THR A 686 -22.63 14.57 -16.60
N LEU A 687 -22.09 13.85 -15.62
CA LEU A 687 -22.58 13.82 -14.25
C LEU A 687 -22.25 15.10 -13.48
N GLU A 688 -21.04 15.65 -13.65
CA GLU A 688 -20.62 16.93 -13.06
C GLU A 688 -21.52 18.07 -13.55
N LYS A 689 -21.81 18.10 -14.85
CA LYS A 689 -22.74 19.08 -15.45
C LYS A 689 -24.17 18.94 -14.93
N LYS A 690 -24.61 17.72 -14.58
CA LYS A 690 -25.92 17.46 -13.94
C LYS A 690 -25.94 17.81 -12.45
N GLY A 691 -24.80 18.19 -11.86
CA GLY A 691 -24.66 18.43 -10.42
C GLY A 691 -24.67 17.14 -9.59
N GLU A 692 -24.48 15.99 -10.22
CA GLU A 692 -24.43 14.69 -9.54
C GLU A 692 -23.02 14.32 -9.08
N ILE A 693 -21.99 14.98 -9.62
CA ILE A 693 -20.62 14.85 -9.14
C ILE A 693 -20.22 16.11 -8.39
N ASN A 694 -19.64 15.92 -7.21
CA ASN A 694 -18.89 16.95 -6.51
C ASN A 694 -17.39 16.62 -6.55
N TYR A 695 -16.60 17.45 -7.21
CA TYR A 695 -15.15 17.32 -7.31
C TYR A 695 -14.48 17.76 -6.00
N HIS A 696 -13.59 16.95 -5.43
CA HIS A 696 -12.94 17.30 -4.15
C HIS A 696 -11.49 17.77 -4.31
N GLY A 697 -10.87 17.52 -5.47
CA GLY A 697 -9.48 17.87 -5.75
C GLY A 697 -8.64 16.75 -6.36
N TYR A 698 -7.42 17.09 -6.77
CA TYR A 698 -6.49 16.18 -7.44
C TYR A 698 -5.50 15.52 -6.48
N ILE A 699 -4.97 14.37 -6.87
CA ILE A 699 -3.91 13.62 -6.19
C ILE A 699 -2.60 13.84 -6.92
N SER A 700 -2.66 13.63 -8.24
CA SER A 700 -1.64 13.85 -9.25
C SER A 700 -2.35 14.11 -10.58
N HIS A 701 -1.70 14.82 -11.50
CA HIS A 701 -2.16 15.00 -12.87
C HIS A 701 -0.97 15.34 -13.77
N TYR A 702 -1.13 15.08 -15.07
CA TYR A 702 -0.20 15.52 -16.11
C TYR A 702 -0.92 16.42 -17.09
N ALA A 703 -0.61 17.72 -17.00
CA ALA A 703 -1.30 18.76 -17.74
C ALA A 703 -2.83 18.56 -17.65
N ASP A 704 -3.54 18.78 -18.75
CA ASP A 704 -4.96 18.47 -18.89
C ASP A 704 -5.18 17.11 -19.59
N LEU A 705 -4.17 16.23 -19.65
CA LEU A 705 -4.25 14.95 -20.35
C LEU A 705 -4.83 13.83 -19.49
N ILE A 706 -4.44 13.76 -18.21
CA ILE A 706 -4.79 12.69 -17.28
C ILE A 706 -4.70 13.19 -15.84
N GLY A 707 -5.57 12.69 -14.96
CA GLY A 707 -5.48 12.96 -13.53
C GLY A 707 -5.95 11.81 -12.67
N THR A 708 -5.36 11.71 -11.49
CA THR A 708 -5.87 10.93 -10.37
C THR A 708 -6.57 11.91 -9.43
N ILE A 709 -7.85 11.70 -9.16
CA ILE A 709 -8.74 12.65 -8.48
C ILE A 709 -9.60 11.99 -7.40
N GLN A 710 -10.21 12.82 -6.55
CA GLN A 710 -11.26 12.43 -5.61
C GLN A 710 -12.55 13.19 -5.93
N TYR A 711 -13.67 12.51 -5.80
CA TYR A 711 -15.00 13.10 -5.95
C TYR A 711 -16.06 12.25 -5.27
N THR A 712 -17.25 12.82 -5.09
CA THR A 712 -18.46 12.08 -4.79
C THR A 712 -19.36 12.04 -6.04
N TRP A 713 -19.98 10.88 -6.29
CA TRP A 713 -21.07 10.73 -7.25
C TRP A 713 -22.35 10.43 -6.45
N LEU A 714 -23.28 11.38 -6.45
CA LEU A 714 -24.41 11.45 -5.53
C LEU A 714 -23.90 11.35 -4.08
N TYR A 715 -24.19 10.24 -3.41
CA TYR A 715 -23.78 10.00 -2.03
C TYR A 715 -22.67 8.95 -1.88
N ASN A 716 -22.01 8.60 -2.99
CA ASN A 716 -20.99 7.56 -3.05
C ASN A 716 -19.62 8.20 -3.32
N ILE A 717 -18.62 7.89 -2.52
CA ILE A 717 -17.28 8.49 -2.65
C ILE A 717 -16.36 7.64 -3.54
N LYS A 718 -15.63 8.29 -4.45
CA LYS A 718 -14.46 7.72 -5.11
C LYS A 718 -13.19 8.34 -4.50
N LYS A 719 -12.64 7.70 -3.46
CA LYS A 719 -11.45 8.20 -2.73
C LYS A 719 -10.23 8.37 -3.65
N ILE A 720 -10.07 7.44 -4.60
CA ILE A 720 -9.04 7.43 -5.64
C ILE A 720 -9.73 6.99 -6.93
N GLY A 721 -9.85 7.92 -7.87
CA GLY A 721 -10.26 7.65 -9.24
C GLY A 721 -9.30 8.30 -10.21
N GLY A 722 -9.37 7.92 -11.47
CA GLY A 722 -8.54 8.54 -12.49
C GLY A 722 -9.02 8.14 -13.87
N PHE A 723 -8.77 9.03 -14.82
CA PHE A 723 -9.12 8.87 -16.22
C PHE A 723 -8.28 9.84 -17.06
N PHE A 724 -8.13 9.51 -18.34
CA PHE A 724 -7.72 10.48 -19.35
C PHE A 724 -8.79 11.53 -19.53
N THR A 725 -8.39 12.75 -19.86
CA THR A 725 -9.26 13.89 -20.21
C THR A 725 -8.99 14.42 -21.61
N GLY A 726 -7.88 13.98 -22.22
CA GLY A 726 -7.44 14.41 -23.54
C GLY A 726 -7.58 13.38 -24.66
N THR A 727 -8.38 12.33 -24.47
CA THR A 727 -8.54 11.19 -25.39
C THR A 727 -10.00 10.98 -25.80
N SER A 728 -10.24 10.34 -26.95
CA SER A 728 -11.59 9.90 -27.32
C SER A 728 -11.98 8.59 -26.62
N PRO A 729 -13.30 8.28 -26.45
CA PRO A 729 -13.71 7.02 -25.85
C PRO A 729 -13.30 5.80 -26.69
N ALA A 730 -13.11 5.95 -28.00
CA ALA A 730 -12.57 4.91 -28.87
C ALA A 730 -11.08 4.66 -28.60
N PHE A 731 -10.30 5.73 -28.34
CA PHE A 731 -8.90 5.61 -27.93
C PHE A 731 -8.77 4.88 -26.58
N ASP A 732 -9.55 5.28 -25.57
CA ASP A 732 -9.55 4.62 -24.25
C ASP A 732 -9.88 3.13 -24.37
N PHE A 733 -10.92 2.80 -25.16
CA PHE A 733 -11.32 1.42 -25.44
C PHE A 733 -10.20 0.61 -26.10
N ALA A 734 -9.55 1.18 -27.12
CA ALA A 734 -8.47 0.54 -27.86
C ALA A 734 -7.22 0.32 -26.97
N LEU A 735 -6.84 1.36 -26.21
CA LEU A 735 -5.70 1.33 -25.29
C LEU A 735 -5.87 0.29 -24.18
N TYR A 736 -7.02 0.28 -23.52
CA TYR A 736 -7.31 -0.69 -22.48
C TYR A 736 -7.41 -2.12 -23.04
N THR A 737 -7.87 -2.28 -24.29
CA THR A 737 -7.86 -3.59 -24.97
C THR A 737 -6.44 -4.10 -25.20
N VAL A 738 -5.53 -3.27 -25.76
CA VAL A 738 -4.15 -3.72 -26.00
C VAL A 738 -3.43 -4.04 -24.71
N CYS A 739 -3.58 -3.20 -23.67
CA CYS A 739 -2.96 -3.47 -22.37
C CYS A 739 -3.52 -4.74 -21.71
N ALA A 740 -4.83 -5.00 -21.79
CA ALA A 740 -5.43 -6.19 -21.22
C ALA A 740 -4.98 -7.50 -21.92
N LEU A 741 -4.70 -7.44 -23.23
CA LEU A 741 -4.31 -8.63 -24.00
C LEU A 741 -2.80 -8.84 -24.03
N ALA A 742 -2.01 -7.77 -24.21
CA ALA A 742 -0.56 -7.84 -24.31
C ALA A 742 0.14 -7.89 -22.94
N ARG A 743 -0.47 -7.31 -21.89
CA ARG A 743 0.11 -7.19 -20.54
C ARG A 743 -0.92 -7.47 -19.43
N PRO A 744 -1.60 -8.63 -19.40
CA PRO A 744 -2.60 -8.92 -18.36
C PRO A 744 -1.99 -9.03 -16.95
N GLY A 745 -2.67 -8.48 -15.95
CA GLY A 745 -2.38 -8.75 -14.53
C GLY A 745 -1.61 -7.64 -13.79
N LYS A 746 -0.68 -8.04 -12.89
CA LYS A 746 0.03 -7.13 -11.96
C LYS A 746 1.18 -6.34 -12.60
N GLY A 747 1.44 -6.53 -13.90
CA GLY A 747 2.39 -5.73 -14.66
C GLY A 747 1.69 -4.52 -15.24
N ASN A 748 2.14 -3.32 -14.88
CA ASN A 748 1.62 -2.08 -15.46
C ASN A 748 1.96 -2.03 -16.95
N CYS A 749 0.99 -1.65 -17.79
CA CYS A 749 1.21 -1.31 -19.19
C CYS A 749 1.72 0.13 -19.25
N VAL A 750 3.03 0.32 -19.44
CA VAL A 750 3.69 1.64 -19.32
C VAL A 750 4.18 2.13 -20.68
N PHE A 751 3.79 3.36 -21.04
CA PHE A 751 4.10 4.01 -22.32
C PHE A 751 4.10 5.54 -22.12
N GLN A 752 4.44 6.29 -23.17
CA GLN A 752 4.36 7.75 -23.18
C GLN A 752 3.23 8.24 -24.10
N ILE A 753 2.49 9.26 -23.66
CA ILE A 753 1.57 10.06 -24.50
C ILE A 753 1.92 11.52 -24.28
N ASP A 754 2.11 12.27 -25.37
CA ASP A 754 2.44 13.70 -25.35
C ASP A 754 3.66 14.02 -24.46
N GLY A 755 4.62 13.08 -24.36
CA GLY A 755 5.83 13.19 -23.53
C GLY A 755 5.64 12.83 -22.03
N TYR A 756 4.44 12.44 -21.61
CA TYR A 756 4.15 12.02 -20.24
C TYR A 756 4.14 10.50 -20.11
N ILE A 757 4.86 9.97 -19.12
CA ILE A 757 4.84 8.54 -18.78
C ILE A 757 3.50 8.22 -18.11
N ILE A 758 2.76 7.29 -18.70
CA ILE A 758 1.47 6.85 -18.23
C ILE A 758 1.52 5.36 -17.97
N SER A 759 0.82 4.93 -16.92
CA SER A 759 0.64 3.54 -16.58
C SER A 759 -0.83 3.17 -16.70
N VAL A 760 -1.12 2.09 -17.41
CA VAL A 760 -2.44 1.47 -17.45
C VAL A 760 -2.41 0.15 -16.70
N VAL A 761 -3.37 -0.02 -15.78
CA VAL A 761 -3.56 -1.24 -15.02
C VAL A 761 -4.83 -1.93 -15.53
N THR A 762 -4.71 -3.20 -15.89
CA THR A 762 -5.85 -4.03 -16.35
C THR A 762 -5.91 -5.34 -15.59
N TYR A 763 -7.10 -5.68 -15.10
CA TYR A 763 -7.36 -6.99 -14.52
C TYR A 763 -8.39 -7.74 -15.36
N THR A 764 -8.12 -9.01 -15.61
CA THR A 764 -9.00 -9.92 -16.36
C THR A 764 -9.30 -11.16 -15.53
N GLU A 765 -10.48 -11.75 -15.71
CA GLU A 765 -10.85 -13.01 -15.08
C GLU A 765 -11.63 -13.90 -16.07
N ARG A 766 -11.77 -15.18 -15.75
CA ARG A 766 -12.67 -16.06 -16.50
C ARG A 766 -14.12 -15.76 -16.13
N CYS A 767 -14.96 -15.62 -17.14
CA CYS A 767 -16.41 -15.45 -17.03
C CYS A 767 -17.10 -16.48 -17.94
N GLN A 768 -18.44 -16.53 -17.92
CA GLN A 768 -19.20 -17.53 -18.70
C GLN A 768 -18.91 -17.47 -20.20
N GLN A 769 -18.57 -16.29 -20.73
CA GLN A 769 -18.32 -16.03 -22.14
C GLN A 769 -16.83 -16.10 -22.52
N GLY A 770 -15.94 -16.48 -21.59
CA GLY A 770 -14.50 -16.61 -21.84
C GLY A 770 -13.66 -15.80 -20.85
N ILE A 771 -12.85 -14.88 -21.36
CA ILE A 771 -12.07 -13.94 -20.55
C ILE A 771 -12.81 -12.60 -20.54
N CYS A 772 -13.07 -12.06 -19.36
CA CYS A 772 -13.70 -10.76 -19.15
C CYS A 772 -12.73 -9.78 -18.52
N LEU A 773 -12.86 -8.51 -18.88
CA LEU A 773 -12.18 -7.40 -18.24
C LEU A 773 -12.91 -7.06 -16.93
N LEU A 774 -12.19 -7.13 -15.81
CA LEU A 774 -12.70 -6.69 -14.52
C LEU A 774 -12.58 -5.17 -14.40
N THR A 775 -11.40 -4.62 -14.67
CA THR A 775 -11.17 -3.18 -14.60
C THR A 775 -10.02 -2.80 -15.50
N ALA A 776 -10.08 -1.58 -16.01
CA ALA A 776 -8.99 -0.91 -16.69
C ALA A 776 -8.99 0.56 -16.26
N TYR A 777 -7.83 1.05 -15.83
CA TYR A 777 -7.68 2.46 -15.50
C TYR A 777 -6.25 2.93 -15.71
N SER A 778 -6.12 4.20 -16.05
CA SER A 778 -4.86 4.91 -16.21
C SER A 778 -4.49 5.66 -14.94
N SER A 779 -3.19 5.77 -14.64
CA SER A 779 -2.63 6.50 -13.51
C SER A 779 -1.36 7.26 -13.88
#